data_AF-A0A925RN52-F1
#
_entry.id   AF-A0A925RN52-F1
#
_cell.length_a   1.000
_cell.length_b   1.000
_cell.length_c   1.000
_cell.angle_alpha   90.00
_cell.angle_beta   90.00
_cell.angle_gamma   90.00
#
_symmetry.space_group_name_H-M   'P 1'
#
loop_
_entity.id
_entity.type
_entity.pdbx_description
1 polymer ?
#
loop_
_entity_poly.entity_id
_entity_poly.type
_entity_poly.pdbx_seq_one_letter_code
_entity_poly.pdbx_strand_id
1 'polypeptide(L)'
;MDCRPRPTGDSEGGDELKGILDPRARPYRTSKAWLVLLVSSVGLLVGCQHVRAQYCADGAVCPPGTQCAEDSRVCILLTCGDGKVDPNEVCDDGNDRSGDGCPVDCSAPCGDGVLDPNEVCDDGNTDDGDGCSADCKTLDNIFLVSPTSVMFTASEGGALPAPTTVTVRFAYRGDQANIGFRPGNPQPPWLSIMDGPSTETTATFELQPLGTSDTGLRVTSVHFVVRHESSTGLDTYDLPVAYDVEQSRLAVDANPVALAFTASSGGALPLPRTVRVTFNGPSVAVTAAPPWVTVVAASDPTTSPASFTISVNSTDFAAGSELSGDIEFSTSAGTITRRSTSSVAYDLLAFVPEIRFVAPYLGMAGRAGTLRVRGRGFLAAGGQATIAIGDLHVGPVSPDSDTQVTLSYPALPEGRYPVTLVEPQGIGPLNAELVVVTPPPFIYQAIAAPGPRSRLVYDAERQVIYGVNRPGQQLDRFAYTGGAWSALAPHIIPQLTDIAMSPNGRTLVVLDQDAISEASLTSDPFRLVPHAAIPDPLCGAFFDQAIPANNGKVFVVTHLTECADTGIPDAYLYDTLDHSLRGTTEFYRGLAGGSADGSRVYIGDSGLPHAFPVLIFDALNNTVSGSAVDLDLTAITVSGDASRVILQNRFVYNRALTLTGNLPPSGVVLASRDSSRAFIYVEDTGGQRLDVYNLNGPLQSGALYPLLHTIALPDSANTGSGPHPPVTMTSSPDDDTVFISGDGKLLVVPAE
;
A
#
# COMPACT_ATOMS: atom_id res chain seq x y z
N MET A 1 -69.46 46.92 36.39
CA MET A 1 -68.95 48.30 36.61
C MET A 1 -67.44 48.22 36.63
N ASP A 2 -66.87 48.75 35.55
CA ASP A 2 -65.57 49.36 35.33
C ASP A 2 -64.30 49.10 36.17
N CYS A 3 -63.22 49.05 35.38
CA CYS A 3 -61.88 49.60 35.60
C CYS A 3 -60.83 48.84 36.45
N ARG A 4 -59.79 48.40 35.72
CA ARG A 4 -58.32 48.37 36.01
C ARG A 4 -57.83 49.55 36.90
N PRO A 5 -56.55 49.67 37.34
CA PRO A 5 -55.30 48.90 37.07
C PRO A 5 -54.39 48.66 38.31
N ARG A 6 -53.17 48.13 38.10
CA ARG A 6 -51.95 48.56 38.81
C ARG A 6 -50.85 48.86 37.79
N PRO A 7 -49.92 49.78 38.11
CA PRO A 7 -48.51 49.44 37.90
C PRO A 7 -47.55 49.99 38.97
N THR A 8 -46.27 49.64 38.77
CA THR A 8 -45.02 50.09 39.42
C THR A 8 -44.64 49.34 40.70
N GLY A 9 -43.41 48.86 40.88
CA GLY A 9 -42.18 48.90 40.08
C GLY A 9 -40.99 48.45 40.95
N ASP A 10 -39.96 47.96 40.27
CA ASP A 10 -38.53 47.87 40.64
C ASP A 10 -38.16 46.97 41.85
N SER A 11 -37.02 46.26 41.88
CA SER A 11 -35.70 46.50 41.30
C SER A 11 -34.84 45.22 41.36
N GLU A 12 -33.91 45.09 40.40
CA GLU A 12 -32.47 44.69 40.50
C GLU A 12 -32.03 43.65 41.56
N GLY A 13 -31.14 42.70 41.28
CA GLY A 13 -30.25 42.42 40.15
C GLY A 13 -29.16 41.41 40.60
N GLY A 14 -28.47 40.79 39.61
CA GLY A 14 -27.18 40.03 39.62
C GLY A 14 -26.90 39.02 40.76
N ASP A 15 -26.21 37.89 40.58
CA ASP A 15 -25.16 37.57 39.61
C ASP A 15 -24.82 36.05 39.66
N GLU A 16 -24.19 35.59 38.57
CA GLU A 16 -23.26 34.46 38.38
C GLU A 16 -23.39 33.05 39.03
N LEU A 17 -23.53 32.07 38.11
CA LEU A 17 -22.70 30.87 37.86
C LEU A 17 -22.60 29.66 38.82
N LYS A 18 -22.85 28.51 38.16
CA LYS A 18 -22.25 27.16 38.28
C LYS A 18 -22.79 26.17 39.33
N GLY A 19 -23.25 25.03 38.78
CA GLY A 19 -22.79 23.71 39.24
C GLY A 19 -23.77 22.86 40.05
N ILE A 20 -24.55 22.04 39.33
CA ILE A 20 -24.71 20.58 39.50
C ILE A 20 -24.94 20.00 40.93
N LEU A 21 -26.08 19.27 41.03
CA LEU A 21 -26.53 18.23 41.98
C LEU A 21 -27.58 18.61 43.05
N ASP A 22 -28.80 18.09 42.79
CA ASP A 22 -29.84 17.55 43.69
C ASP A 22 -29.25 16.93 45.00
N PRO A 23 -29.93 16.83 46.18
CA PRO A 23 -31.39 16.78 46.35
C PRO A 23 -32.03 17.33 47.66
N ARG A 24 -33.37 17.27 47.66
CA ARG A 24 -34.32 17.16 48.81
C ARG A 24 -34.76 18.41 49.60
N ALA A 25 -36.10 18.47 49.68
CA ALA A 25 -36.95 18.78 50.83
C ALA A 25 -37.38 20.24 51.10
N ARG A 26 -38.67 20.50 50.78
CA ARG A 26 -39.76 21.08 51.62
C ARG A 26 -39.31 21.94 52.81
N PRO A 27 -40.00 23.07 53.14
CA PRO A 27 -41.39 22.94 53.62
C PRO A 27 -42.30 24.19 53.52
N TYR A 28 -43.61 23.99 53.80
CA TYR A 28 -44.53 24.78 54.67
C TYR A 28 -44.68 26.31 54.47
N ARG A 29 -45.84 26.96 54.59
CA ARG A 29 -47.16 26.65 55.19
C ARG A 29 -48.05 27.91 55.07
N THR A 30 -49.29 27.74 55.54
CA THR A 30 -50.18 28.75 56.16
C THR A 30 -51.06 29.55 55.21
N SER A 31 -52.36 29.73 55.44
CA SER A 31 -53.20 29.34 56.59
C SER A 31 -54.63 29.82 56.37
N LYS A 32 -55.58 29.12 57.03
CA LYS A 32 -56.87 29.65 57.56
C LYS A 32 -57.88 29.99 56.44
N ALA A 33 -59.17 29.69 56.51
CA ALA A 33 -60.06 29.90 57.65
C ALA A 33 -61.51 29.54 57.23
N TRP A 34 -62.22 28.75 58.05
CA TRP A 34 -63.67 28.79 58.36
C TRP A 34 -64.70 28.58 57.22
N LEU A 35 -65.54 27.54 57.17
CA LEU A 35 -66.39 26.84 58.17
C LEU A 35 -67.47 27.75 58.78
N VAL A 36 -68.75 27.57 58.39
CA VAL A 36 -69.99 27.62 59.22
C VAL A 36 -71.15 27.14 58.31
N LEU A 37 -71.79 25.97 58.42
CA LEU A 37 -72.68 25.37 59.45
C LEU A 37 -74.06 26.05 59.61
N LEU A 38 -75.09 25.21 59.80
CA LEU A 38 -76.33 25.44 60.55
C LEU A 38 -77.48 26.20 59.85
N VAL A 39 -78.76 25.87 60.03
CA VAL A 39 -79.44 24.71 60.61
C VAL A 39 -80.94 24.87 60.35
N SER A 40 -81.64 23.72 60.36
CA SER A 40 -83.02 23.49 60.78
C SER A 40 -83.84 24.67 61.30
N SER A 41 -85.09 24.81 60.86
CA SER A 41 -86.27 24.68 61.74
C SER A 41 -87.55 24.67 60.90
N VAL A 42 -88.31 23.56 60.91
CA VAL A 42 -89.52 23.37 61.74
C VAL A 42 -90.76 24.08 61.18
N GLY A 43 -91.67 23.27 60.62
CA GLY A 43 -93.01 23.11 61.20
C GLY A 43 -94.09 24.10 60.79
N LEU A 44 -95.02 23.57 59.99
CA LEU A 44 -96.48 23.72 60.08
C LEU A 44 -97.04 25.13 60.33
N LEU A 45 -97.86 25.62 59.38
CA LEU A 45 -99.30 25.80 59.60
C LEU A 45 -100.02 26.21 58.32
N VAL A 46 -101.18 25.58 58.14
CA VAL A 46 -102.21 25.71 57.11
C VAL A 46 -102.78 27.12 57.04
N GLY A 47 -103.04 27.62 55.82
CA GLY A 47 -103.87 28.79 55.54
C GLY A 47 -104.31 28.83 54.07
N CYS A 48 -105.62 28.81 53.83
CA CYS A 48 -106.29 28.64 52.54
C CYS A 48 -106.36 29.91 51.66
N GLN A 49 -106.45 29.64 50.33
CA GLN A 49 -107.22 30.36 49.27
C GLN A 49 -106.71 31.76 48.81
N HIS A 50 -106.71 32.15 47.52
CA HIS A 50 -107.51 31.78 46.34
C HIS A 50 -106.72 31.99 45.03
N VAL A 51 -106.95 31.12 44.03
CA VAL A 51 -106.57 31.35 42.61
C VAL A 51 -107.71 32.12 41.94
N ARG A 52 -107.38 33.21 41.25
CA ARG A 52 -108.36 34.16 40.65
C ARG A 52 -109.16 33.48 39.53
N ALA A 53 -110.48 33.55 39.62
CA ALA A 53 -111.38 33.25 38.51
C ALA A 53 -111.44 34.47 37.55
N GLN A 54 -111.47 34.21 36.24
CA GLN A 54 -111.52 35.24 35.20
C GLN A 54 -112.98 35.55 34.83
N TYR A 55 -113.32 36.83 34.81
CA TYR A 55 -114.67 37.33 34.51
C TYR A 55 -114.80 37.62 33.01
N CYS A 56 -115.80 37.04 32.35
CA CYS A 56 -116.15 37.35 30.96
C CYS A 56 -117.00 38.65 30.88
N ALA A 57 -117.05 39.31 29.72
CA ALA A 57 -117.69 40.62 29.51
C ALA A 57 -119.19 40.66 29.86
N ASP A 58 -119.86 39.51 29.77
CA ASP A 58 -121.28 39.27 29.99
C ASP A 58 -121.59 38.60 31.34
N GLY A 59 -120.62 38.63 32.26
CA GLY A 59 -120.78 38.34 33.70
C GLY A 59 -120.66 36.88 34.10
N ALA A 60 -120.31 35.98 33.18
CA ALA A 60 -119.93 34.60 33.50
C ALA A 60 -118.53 34.55 34.14
N VAL A 61 -118.29 33.56 35.00
CA VAL A 61 -117.01 33.35 35.70
C VAL A 61 -116.49 31.96 35.36
N CYS A 62 -115.37 31.89 34.66
CA CYS A 62 -114.73 30.61 34.34
C CYS A 62 -113.82 30.14 35.49
N PRO A 63 -113.89 28.85 35.88
CA PRO A 63 -113.03 28.30 36.91
C PRO A 63 -111.55 28.27 36.45
N PRO A 64 -110.59 28.22 37.39
CA PRO A 64 -109.16 28.24 37.08
C PRO A 64 -108.79 27.16 36.05
N GLY A 65 -108.04 27.52 35.01
CA GLY A 65 -107.62 26.62 33.92
C GLY A 65 -108.48 26.66 32.66
N THR A 66 -109.44 27.59 32.56
CA THR A 66 -110.27 27.77 31.35
C THR A 66 -110.38 29.25 30.97
N GLN A 67 -110.49 29.56 29.68
CA GLN A 67 -110.69 30.94 29.17
C GLN A 67 -112.02 31.09 28.41
N CYS A 68 -112.57 32.31 28.36
CA CYS A 68 -113.85 32.59 27.68
C CYS A 68 -113.67 32.50 26.16
N ALA A 69 -114.51 31.72 25.47
CA ALA A 69 -114.52 31.69 24.01
C ALA A 69 -115.30 32.90 23.44
N GLU A 70 -114.57 33.84 22.84
CA GLU A 70 -115.03 35.00 22.04
C GLU A 70 -116.51 35.40 22.24
N ASP A 71 -116.79 36.09 23.35
CA ASP A 71 -118.10 36.67 23.72
C ASP A 71 -119.27 35.69 23.93
N SER A 72 -118.98 34.41 24.21
CA SER A 72 -119.97 33.41 24.61
C SER A 72 -119.76 32.87 26.04
N ARG A 73 -120.82 32.35 26.66
CA ARG A 73 -120.80 31.77 28.03
C ARG A 73 -120.15 30.39 28.14
N VAL A 74 -119.23 30.05 27.23
CA VAL A 74 -118.55 28.76 27.17
C VAL A 74 -117.08 28.96 27.56
N CYS A 75 -116.64 28.21 28.57
CA CYS A 75 -115.25 28.17 29.01
C CYS A 75 -114.53 27.03 28.27
N ILE A 76 -113.46 27.33 27.53
CA ILE A 76 -112.64 26.32 26.84
C ILE A 76 -111.37 26.01 27.65
N LEU A 77 -110.95 24.75 27.61
CA LEU A 77 -109.76 24.23 28.27
C LEU A 77 -108.55 24.47 27.36
N LEU A 78 -107.49 25.10 27.88
CA LEU A 78 -106.18 25.19 27.20
C LEU A 78 -105.62 23.77 27.15
N THR A 79 -105.52 23.17 25.96
CA THR A 79 -105.14 21.77 25.80
C THR A 79 -104.03 21.72 24.76
N CYS A 80 -102.81 21.37 25.19
CA CYS A 80 -101.71 21.05 24.29
C CYS A 80 -102.14 19.97 23.29
N GLY A 81 -101.83 20.19 22.01
CA GLY A 81 -102.20 19.34 20.89
C GLY A 81 -103.43 19.79 20.12
N ASP A 82 -103.83 21.07 20.20
CA ASP A 82 -104.99 21.62 19.48
C ASP A 82 -104.64 22.26 18.12
N GLY A 83 -103.35 22.28 17.79
CA GLY A 83 -102.78 22.80 16.55
C GLY A 83 -102.46 24.28 16.62
N LYS A 84 -102.55 24.91 17.80
CA LYS A 84 -102.22 26.34 18.00
C LYS A 84 -101.40 26.53 19.27
N VAL A 85 -100.25 27.17 19.12
CA VAL A 85 -99.41 27.56 20.26
C VAL A 85 -100.14 28.61 21.11
N ASP A 86 -100.64 28.18 22.26
CA ASP A 86 -101.32 29.02 23.24
C ASP A 86 -100.32 29.72 24.19
N PRO A 87 -100.74 30.77 24.93
CA PRO A 87 -99.89 31.41 25.93
C PRO A 87 -99.45 30.41 27.02
N ASN A 88 -98.15 30.09 27.06
CA ASN A 88 -97.41 29.13 27.90
C ASN A 88 -96.98 27.82 27.20
N GLU A 89 -97.23 27.68 25.90
CA GLU A 89 -96.71 26.57 25.09
C GLU A 89 -95.49 27.03 24.28
N VAL A 90 -94.48 26.17 24.14
CA VAL A 90 -93.28 26.44 23.31
C VAL A 90 -93.48 25.93 21.89
N CYS A 91 -94.30 24.88 21.74
CA CYS A 91 -94.73 24.27 20.48
C CYS A 91 -96.15 23.71 20.65
N ASP A 92 -96.82 23.39 19.54
CA ASP A 92 -98.04 22.58 19.48
C ASP A 92 -98.08 21.98 18.07
N ASP A 93 -98.10 20.65 17.96
CA ASP A 93 -98.08 19.93 16.67
C ASP A 93 -99.44 19.30 16.30
N GLY A 94 -100.50 19.70 17.01
CA GLY A 94 -101.88 19.28 16.74
C GLY A 94 -102.25 17.91 17.28
N ASN A 95 -101.46 17.33 18.19
CA ASN A 95 -101.85 16.15 18.97
C ASN A 95 -101.09 16.02 20.32
N ASP A 96 -101.38 14.98 21.11
CA ASP A 96 -100.86 14.77 22.47
C ASP A 96 -99.79 13.65 22.55
N ARG A 97 -99.02 13.47 21.49
CA ARG A 97 -97.98 12.45 21.38
C ARG A 97 -96.60 13.09 21.39
N SER A 98 -95.68 12.54 22.18
CA SER A 98 -94.25 12.92 22.12
C SER A 98 -93.55 12.18 20.98
N GLY A 99 -92.56 12.82 20.36
CA GLY A 99 -91.73 12.24 19.30
C GLY A 99 -92.21 12.54 17.87
N ASP A 100 -93.22 13.39 17.69
CA ASP A 100 -93.71 13.84 16.38
C ASP A 100 -93.70 15.36 16.15
N GLY A 101 -93.05 16.11 17.04
CA GLY A 101 -92.77 17.53 16.82
C GLY A 101 -92.93 18.40 18.05
N CYS A 102 -93.70 17.97 19.04
CA CYS A 102 -93.85 18.64 20.32
C CYS A 102 -94.11 17.64 21.46
N PRO A 103 -93.59 17.86 22.68
CA PRO A 103 -93.91 17.01 23.82
C PRO A 103 -95.39 17.09 24.21
N VAL A 104 -95.92 16.04 24.86
CA VAL A 104 -97.33 15.96 25.33
C VAL A 104 -97.74 17.12 26.26
N ASP A 105 -96.79 17.81 26.88
CA ASP A 105 -97.01 18.96 27.75
C ASP A 105 -96.65 20.31 27.09
N CYS A 106 -96.33 20.29 25.79
CA CYS A 106 -95.95 21.45 24.98
C CYS A 106 -94.74 22.24 25.53
N SER A 107 -93.87 21.55 26.30
CA SER A 107 -92.60 22.07 26.77
C SER A 107 -91.55 22.12 25.65
N ALA A 108 -90.33 22.60 25.95
CA ALA A 108 -89.28 22.66 24.93
C ALA A 108 -88.86 21.22 24.57
N PRO A 109 -88.86 20.83 23.28
CA PRO A 109 -88.55 19.46 22.87
C PRO A 109 -87.10 19.07 23.21
N CYS A 110 -86.16 20.01 23.12
CA CYS A 110 -84.75 19.70 23.33
C CYS A 110 -84.40 19.51 24.81
N GLY A 111 -83.83 18.35 25.12
CA GLY A 111 -83.37 17.93 26.44
C GLY A 111 -84.41 17.18 27.24
N ASP A 112 -85.46 16.65 26.60
CA ASP A 112 -86.58 15.97 27.25
C ASP A 112 -86.42 14.44 27.33
N GLY A 113 -85.37 13.91 26.71
CA GLY A 113 -85.03 12.49 26.64
C GLY A 113 -85.67 11.76 25.45
N VAL A 114 -86.38 12.46 24.56
CA VAL A 114 -87.14 11.90 23.44
C VAL A 114 -86.76 12.61 22.14
N LEU A 115 -86.18 11.87 21.20
CA LEU A 115 -85.76 12.44 19.92
C LEU A 115 -86.95 12.86 19.04
N ASP A 116 -87.18 14.16 18.90
CA ASP A 116 -88.21 14.72 18.03
C ASP A 116 -87.74 14.88 16.56
N PRO A 117 -88.66 14.99 15.57
CA PRO A 117 -88.32 15.10 14.15
C PRO A 117 -87.43 16.30 13.78
N ASN A 118 -87.37 17.32 14.64
CA ASN A 118 -86.58 18.53 14.45
C ASN A 118 -85.23 18.51 15.20
N GLU A 119 -84.87 17.38 15.80
CA GLU A 119 -83.67 17.19 16.61
C GLU A 119 -82.73 16.17 15.98
N VAL A 120 -81.43 16.35 16.23
CA VAL A 120 -80.38 15.46 15.74
C VAL A 120 -79.92 14.49 16.85
N CYS A 121 -80.09 14.89 18.11
CA CYS A 121 -79.83 14.12 19.31
C CYS A 121 -80.70 14.64 20.46
N ASP A 122 -80.88 13.85 21.51
CA ASP A 122 -81.43 14.30 22.80
C ASP A 122 -80.81 13.40 23.88
N ASP A 123 -80.09 13.99 24.84
CA ASP A 123 -79.44 13.29 25.95
C ASP A 123 -80.11 13.56 27.32
N GLY A 124 -81.33 14.08 27.29
CA GLY A 124 -82.15 14.33 28.47
C GLY A 124 -81.76 15.56 29.28
N ASN A 125 -80.94 16.47 28.71
CA ASN A 125 -80.68 17.79 29.26
C ASN A 125 -80.26 18.82 28.18
N THR A 126 -79.86 20.03 28.57
CA THR A 126 -79.43 21.12 27.64
C THR A 126 -78.07 21.71 28.02
N ASP A 127 -77.22 20.93 28.70
CA ASP A 127 -75.85 21.32 29.01
C ASP A 127 -74.96 21.05 27.78
N ASP A 128 -74.16 22.03 27.33
CA ASP A 128 -73.24 21.79 26.20
C ASP A 128 -72.10 20.83 26.60
N GLY A 129 -71.74 19.88 25.72
CA GLY A 129 -70.50 19.11 25.83
C GLY A 129 -70.59 17.74 26.53
N ASP A 130 -71.79 17.21 26.78
CA ASP A 130 -72.02 15.91 27.44
C ASP A 130 -72.67 14.83 26.56
N GLY A 131 -72.99 15.16 25.31
CA GLY A 131 -73.40 14.20 24.28
C GLY A 131 -74.19 14.84 23.16
N CYS A 132 -75.02 15.83 23.48
CA CYS A 132 -75.82 16.62 22.57
C CYS A 132 -75.56 18.12 22.82
N SER A 133 -75.63 18.97 21.79
CA SER A 133 -75.54 20.42 22.00
C SER A 133 -76.79 20.92 22.73
N ALA A 134 -76.69 22.02 23.47
CA ALA A 134 -77.80 22.60 24.22
C ALA A 134 -79.03 22.99 23.37
N ASP A 135 -78.90 23.00 22.04
CA ASP A 135 -79.99 23.25 21.08
C ASP A 135 -80.43 21.99 20.31
N CYS A 136 -79.89 20.82 20.65
CA CYS A 136 -80.17 19.52 20.06
C CYS A 136 -79.99 19.45 18.53
N LYS A 137 -79.22 20.40 17.97
CA LYS A 137 -78.95 20.47 16.53
C LYS A 137 -77.68 19.74 16.12
N THR A 138 -76.79 19.45 17.06
CA THR A 138 -75.51 18.80 16.80
C THR A 138 -75.10 17.92 17.98
N LEU A 139 -74.34 16.85 17.72
CA LEU A 139 -73.70 16.07 18.79
C LEU A 139 -72.44 16.79 19.28
N ASP A 140 -72.27 16.92 20.59
CA ASP A 140 -71.07 17.49 21.21
C ASP A 140 -70.19 16.38 21.83
N ASN A 141 -68.98 16.16 21.28
CA ASN A 141 -67.85 15.27 21.66
C ASN A 141 -68.11 14.15 22.73
N ILE A 142 -67.72 12.87 22.51
CA ILE A 142 -66.33 12.40 22.71
C ILE A 142 -66.09 11.01 22.07
N PHE A 143 -65.19 10.99 21.09
CA PHE A 143 -64.21 9.91 20.95
C PHE A 143 -62.82 10.57 21.04
N LEU A 144 -62.04 10.30 22.09
CA LEU A 144 -60.75 10.97 22.33
C LEU A 144 -59.59 9.99 22.20
N VAL A 145 -58.78 10.17 21.14
CA VAL A 145 -57.47 9.53 20.99
C VAL A 145 -56.39 10.53 21.36
N SER A 146 -55.56 10.17 22.34
CA SER A 146 -54.46 10.99 22.82
C SER A 146 -53.15 10.18 22.76
N PRO A 147 -52.10 10.69 22.08
CA PRO A 147 -52.06 11.92 21.29
C PRO A 147 -52.85 11.80 19.97
N THR A 148 -53.21 12.94 19.36
CA THR A 148 -53.94 13.00 18.07
C THR A 148 -53.05 12.76 16.84
N SER A 149 -51.73 12.63 17.04
CA SER A 149 -50.75 12.23 16.03
C SER A 149 -49.50 11.69 16.73
N VAL A 150 -48.80 10.75 16.11
CA VAL A 150 -47.52 10.21 16.61
C VAL A 150 -46.41 10.49 15.60
N MET A 151 -45.29 11.04 16.06
CA MET A 151 -44.09 11.27 15.26
C MET A 151 -42.90 10.62 15.95
N PHE A 152 -42.23 9.72 15.24
CA PHE A 152 -40.94 9.16 15.63
C PHE A 152 -39.82 9.82 14.81
N THR A 153 -38.67 10.05 15.43
CA THR A 153 -37.46 10.50 14.74
C THR A 153 -36.27 9.63 15.14
N ALA A 154 -35.45 9.25 14.17
CA ALA A 154 -34.20 8.53 14.41
C ALA A 154 -33.13 8.99 13.40
N SER A 155 -31.87 8.65 13.67
CA SER A 155 -30.79 8.71 12.68
C SER A 155 -30.54 7.32 12.12
N GLU A 156 -30.11 7.24 10.86
CA GLU A 156 -29.76 5.98 10.20
C GLU A 156 -28.84 5.15 11.12
N GLY A 157 -29.18 3.88 11.35
CA GLY A 157 -28.44 2.94 12.21
C GLY A 157 -28.23 3.34 13.68
N GLY A 158 -28.90 4.39 14.15
CA GLY A 158 -28.97 4.80 15.55
C GLY A 158 -29.90 3.92 16.39
N ALA A 159 -30.09 4.29 17.66
CA ALA A 159 -31.00 3.59 18.57
C ALA A 159 -32.46 3.73 18.10
N LEU A 160 -33.26 2.69 18.32
CA LEU A 160 -34.70 2.74 18.05
C LEU A 160 -35.37 3.78 18.96
N PRO A 161 -36.32 4.58 18.44
CA PRO A 161 -37.15 5.46 19.26
C PRO A 161 -37.90 4.68 20.34
N ALA A 162 -38.11 5.31 21.50
CA ALA A 162 -38.90 4.71 22.57
C ALA A 162 -40.35 4.48 22.10
N PRO A 163 -41.02 3.40 22.55
CA PRO A 163 -42.43 3.18 22.26
C PRO A 163 -43.29 4.36 22.71
N THR A 164 -44.31 4.71 21.92
CA THR A 164 -45.30 5.74 22.27
C THR A 164 -46.63 5.09 22.63
N THR A 165 -47.13 5.37 23.83
CA THR A 165 -48.45 4.92 24.28
C THR A 165 -49.54 5.84 23.75
N VAL A 166 -50.50 5.27 23.03
CA VAL A 166 -51.72 5.92 22.58
C VAL A 166 -52.86 5.50 23.50
N THR A 167 -53.57 6.45 24.09
CA THR A 167 -54.75 6.21 24.92
C THR A 167 -56.01 6.58 24.16
N VAL A 168 -56.94 5.64 24.09
CA VAL A 168 -58.30 5.82 23.60
C VAL A 168 -59.22 5.93 24.81
N ARG A 169 -59.97 7.03 24.92
CA ARG A 169 -61.00 7.21 25.94
C ARG A 169 -62.37 7.01 25.31
N PHE A 170 -63.19 6.19 25.96
CA PHE A 170 -64.53 5.85 25.49
C PHE A 170 -65.57 6.87 25.99
N ALA A 171 -66.54 7.18 25.15
CA ALA A 171 -67.70 8.00 25.51
C ALA A 171 -68.62 7.23 26.49
N TYR A 172 -68.78 5.93 26.27
CA TYR A 172 -69.66 5.07 27.08
C TYR A 172 -68.87 3.99 27.83
N ARG A 173 -69.36 3.65 29.02
CA ARG A 173 -68.76 2.64 29.89
C ARG A 173 -69.06 1.25 29.31
N GLY A 174 -68.02 0.47 29.01
CA GLY A 174 -68.14 -0.89 28.43
C GLY A 174 -67.75 -1.01 26.95
N ASP A 175 -67.50 0.12 26.26
CA ASP A 175 -67.07 0.13 24.86
C ASP A 175 -65.71 -0.54 24.64
N GLN A 176 -65.52 -1.09 23.43
CA GLN A 176 -64.27 -1.76 23.03
C GLN A 176 -63.65 -1.09 21.81
N ALA A 177 -62.37 -0.73 21.90
CA ALA A 177 -61.56 -0.33 20.75
C ALA A 177 -60.83 -1.53 20.15
N ASN A 178 -60.96 -1.71 18.84
CA ASN A 178 -60.06 -2.54 18.06
C ASN A 178 -59.11 -1.63 17.27
N ILE A 179 -57.83 -1.98 17.29
CA ILE A 179 -56.78 -1.32 16.52
C ILE A 179 -56.48 -2.15 15.26
N GLY A 180 -56.25 -1.47 14.15
CA GLY A 180 -55.86 -2.13 12.92
C GLY A 180 -55.51 -1.15 11.82
N PHE A 181 -55.58 -1.63 10.59
CA PHE A 181 -55.42 -0.80 9.39
C PHE A 181 -56.65 -0.98 8.51
N ARG A 182 -57.00 0.07 7.75
CA ARG A 182 -58.15 0.02 6.85
C ARG A 182 -58.02 -1.15 5.86
N PRO A 183 -59.13 -1.84 5.51
CA PRO A 183 -59.12 -2.90 4.49
C PRO A 183 -58.48 -2.41 3.19
N GLY A 184 -57.44 -3.11 2.72
CA GLY A 184 -56.63 -2.71 1.56
C GLY A 184 -55.33 -1.97 1.88
N ASN A 185 -55.08 -1.63 3.16
CA ASN A 185 -53.83 -1.02 3.60
C ASN A 185 -53.19 -1.91 4.69
N PRO A 186 -52.28 -2.84 4.34
CA PRO A 186 -51.68 -3.74 5.32
C PRO A 186 -50.77 -2.99 6.31
N GLN A 187 -50.52 -3.60 7.47
CA GLN A 187 -49.58 -3.06 8.45
C GLN A 187 -48.22 -2.80 7.80
N PRO A 188 -47.65 -1.59 7.94
CA PRO A 188 -46.35 -1.32 7.39
C PRO A 188 -45.28 -2.14 8.11
N PRO A 189 -44.29 -2.70 7.39
CA PRO A 189 -43.25 -3.55 7.96
C PRO A 189 -42.33 -2.83 8.95
N TRP A 190 -42.41 -1.50 9.03
CA TRP A 190 -41.57 -0.66 9.88
C TRP A 190 -42.21 -0.30 11.23
N LEU A 191 -43.49 -0.59 11.48
CA LEU A 191 -44.20 -0.22 12.70
C LEU A 191 -44.78 -1.46 13.39
N SER A 192 -44.45 -1.63 14.67
CA SER A 192 -45.08 -2.57 15.59
C SER A 192 -46.16 -1.88 16.40
N ILE A 193 -47.23 -2.62 16.69
CA ILE A 193 -48.34 -2.20 17.53
C ILE A 193 -48.56 -3.31 18.56
N MET A 194 -48.59 -2.95 19.85
CA MET A 194 -48.84 -3.86 20.96
C MET A 194 -50.03 -3.38 21.79
N ASP A 195 -50.92 -4.30 22.17
CA ASP A 195 -52.06 -3.98 23.04
C ASP A 195 -51.60 -3.70 24.47
N GLY A 196 -52.09 -2.60 25.05
CA GLY A 196 -51.87 -2.21 26.43
C GLY A 196 -53.08 -2.51 27.33
N PRO A 197 -53.04 -2.11 28.62
CA PRO A 197 -54.17 -2.28 29.52
C PRO A 197 -55.42 -1.53 29.05
N SER A 198 -56.58 -2.15 29.29
CA SER A 198 -57.90 -1.57 29.08
C SER A 198 -58.72 -1.55 30.39
N THR A 199 -59.53 -0.52 30.57
CA THR A 199 -60.53 -0.37 31.64
C THR A 199 -61.92 -0.19 31.01
N GLU A 200 -62.96 -0.07 31.83
CA GLU A 200 -64.33 0.20 31.35
C GLU A 200 -64.49 1.53 30.59
N THR A 201 -63.50 2.44 30.65
CA THR A 201 -63.57 3.77 30.02
C THR A 201 -62.33 4.14 29.19
N THR A 202 -61.31 3.29 29.15
CA THR A 202 -60.07 3.57 28.39
C THR A 202 -59.42 2.31 27.84
N ALA A 203 -58.75 2.41 26.69
CA ALA A 203 -57.81 1.40 26.19
C ALA A 203 -56.49 2.05 25.81
N THR A 204 -55.39 1.32 25.94
CA THR A 204 -54.05 1.81 25.58
C THR A 204 -53.37 0.90 24.58
N PHE A 205 -52.55 1.46 23.71
CA PHE A 205 -51.79 0.76 22.67
C PHE A 205 -50.38 1.34 22.58
N GLU A 206 -49.36 0.50 22.44
CA GLU A 206 -47.98 0.94 22.26
C GLU A 206 -47.54 0.81 20.80
N LEU A 207 -47.10 1.92 20.22
CA LEU A 207 -46.56 1.98 18.88
C LEU A 207 -45.03 2.06 18.95
N GLN A 208 -44.32 1.23 18.18
CA GLN A 208 -42.85 1.22 18.16
C GLN A 208 -42.29 0.94 16.75
N PRO A 209 -41.36 1.75 16.23
CA PRO A 209 -40.64 1.44 15.00
C PRO A 209 -39.75 0.19 15.11
N LEU A 210 -39.58 -0.54 14.01
CA LEU A 210 -38.86 -1.83 13.96
C LEU A 210 -37.42 -1.75 13.40
N GLY A 211 -36.97 -0.60 12.91
CA GLY A 211 -35.61 -0.43 12.36
C GLY A 211 -35.22 1.02 12.08
N THR A 212 -33.92 1.27 11.90
CA THR A 212 -33.34 2.59 11.56
C THR A 212 -32.51 2.54 10.26
N SER A 213 -32.57 1.45 9.48
CA SER A 213 -31.75 1.28 8.27
C SER A 213 -32.26 2.06 7.07
N ASP A 214 -33.57 2.30 7.01
CA ASP A 214 -34.20 2.88 5.84
C ASP A 214 -34.49 4.36 6.08
N THR A 215 -33.78 5.22 5.35
CA THR A 215 -33.81 6.67 5.54
C THR A 215 -35.02 7.34 4.90
N GLY A 216 -35.42 8.49 5.46
CA GLY A 216 -36.48 9.37 4.96
C GLY A 216 -37.81 9.24 5.70
N LEU A 217 -38.73 10.15 5.36
CA LEU A 217 -40.04 10.25 6.00
C LEU A 217 -40.98 9.13 5.55
N ARG A 218 -41.50 8.39 6.53
CA ARG A 218 -42.53 7.37 6.38
C ARG A 218 -43.78 7.84 7.07
N VAL A 219 -44.93 7.65 6.44
CA VAL A 219 -46.23 8.00 7.01
C VAL A 219 -47.19 6.83 6.86
N THR A 220 -48.03 6.63 7.87
CA THR A 220 -49.14 5.68 7.85
C THR A 220 -50.29 6.23 8.71
N SER A 221 -51.47 5.65 8.56
CA SER A 221 -52.60 5.92 9.43
C SER A 221 -53.02 4.64 10.14
N VAL A 222 -53.05 4.68 11.48
CA VAL A 222 -53.52 3.57 12.32
C VAL A 222 -55.01 3.78 12.56
N HIS A 223 -55.81 2.79 12.16
CA HIS A 223 -57.27 2.87 12.20
C HIS A 223 -57.80 2.26 13.49
N PHE A 224 -58.50 3.08 14.27
CA PHE A 224 -59.22 2.67 15.46
C PHE A 224 -60.69 2.52 15.13
N VAL A 225 -61.29 1.41 15.56
CA VAL A 225 -62.72 1.15 15.46
C VAL A 225 -63.26 0.89 16.86
N VAL A 226 -64.13 1.77 17.34
CA VAL A 226 -64.85 1.57 18.60
C VAL A 226 -66.21 0.98 18.32
N ARG A 227 -66.54 -0.06 19.08
CA ARG A 227 -67.86 -0.68 19.12
C ARG A 227 -68.54 -0.32 20.42
N HIS A 228 -69.77 0.16 20.32
CA HIS A 228 -70.63 0.37 21.47
C HIS A 228 -71.34 -0.94 21.86
N GLU A 229 -71.48 -1.17 23.16
CA GLU A 229 -72.07 -2.42 23.68
C GLU A 229 -73.59 -2.49 23.45
N SER A 230 -74.26 -1.34 23.37
CA SER A 230 -75.73 -1.21 23.28
C SER A 230 -76.25 -0.76 21.91
N SER A 231 -75.38 -0.49 20.94
CA SER A 231 -75.77 0.04 19.61
C SER A 231 -75.03 -0.65 18.46
N THR A 232 -75.54 -0.50 17.24
CA THR A 232 -74.86 -0.95 16.00
C THR A 232 -73.93 0.12 15.41
N GLY A 233 -73.82 1.28 16.06
CA GLY A 233 -72.94 2.36 15.65
C GLY A 233 -71.46 1.99 15.80
N LEU A 234 -70.64 2.48 14.88
CA LEU A 234 -69.19 2.35 14.90
C LEU A 234 -68.57 3.73 14.82
N ASP A 235 -67.79 4.10 15.83
CA ASP A 235 -66.93 5.27 15.75
C ASP A 235 -65.57 4.84 15.22
N THR A 236 -65.03 5.64 14.29
CA THR A 236 -63.73 5.35 13.69
C THR A 236 -62.81 6.54 13.72
N TYR A 237 -61.52 6.28 13.88
CA TYR A 237 -60.50 7.32 13.89
C TYR A 237 -59.21 6.84 13.28
N ASP A 238 -58.64 7.67 12.41
CA ASP A 238 -57.34 7.41 11.80
C ASP A 238 -56.28 8.27 12.50
N LEU A 239 -55.45 7.62 13.31
CA LEU A 239 -54.30 8.26 13.93
C LEU A 239 -53.17 8.39 12.90
N PRO A 240 -52.75 9.60 12.52
CA PRO A 240 -51.57 9.77 11.68
C PRO A 240 -50.31 9.41 12.47
N VAL A 241 -49.50 8.52 11.91
CA VAL A 241 -48.21 8.09 12.44
C VAL A 241 -47.14 8.38 11.40
N ALA A 242 -46.15 9.17 11.77
CA ALA A 242 -45.00 9.49 10.95
C ALA A 242 -43.71 9.00 11.62
N TYR A 243 -42.76 8.56 10.81
CA TYR A 243 -41.42 8.17 11.24
C TYR A 243 -40.39 8.72 10.27
N ASP A 244 -39.56 9.64 10.75
CA ASP A 244 -38.47 10.22 9.96
C ASP A 244 -37.13 9.65 10.41
N VAL A 245 -36.38 9.08 9.47
CA VAL A 245 -35.02 8.59 9.69
C VAL A 245 -34.05 9.49 8.93
N GLU A 246 -33.34 10.35 9.65
CA GLU A 246 -32.32 11.21 9.07
C GLU A 246 -31.14 10.39 8.55
N GLN A 247 -30.73 10.64 7.30
CA GLN A 247 -29.60 9.97 6.68
C GLN A 247 -28.29 10.27 7.41
N SER A 248 -27.50 9.23 7.72
CA SER A 248 -26.22 9.42 8.40
C SER A 248 -25.22 10.10 7.48
N ARG A 249 -24.44 11.03 8.04
CA ARG A 249 -23.32 11.67 7.34
C ARG A 249 -22.09 10.75 7.24
N LEU A 250 -22.16 9.50 7.70
CA LEU A 250 -21.05 8.57 7.67
C LEU A 250 -20.52 8.42 6.23
N ALA A 251 -19.23 8.65 6.06
CA ALA A 251 -18.55 8.67 4.77
C ALA A 251 -17.16 8.05 4.92
N VAL A 252 -16.74 7.37 3.86
CA VAL A 252 -15.37 6.91 3.65
C VAL A 252 -15.04 7.11 2.18
N ASP A 253 -13.87 7.67 1.91
CA ASP A 253 -13.39 7.94 0.57
C ASP A 253 -11.90 7.62 0.47
N ALA A 254 -11.52 6.87 -0.57
CA ALA A 254 -10.18 6.34 -0.75
C ALA A 254 -9.56 6.99 -1.98
N ASN A 255 -8.39 7.60 -1.81
CA ASN A 255 -7.69 8.33 -2.86
C ASN A 255 -6.22 7.85 -2.94
N PRO A 256 -5.73 7.39 -4.10
CA PRO A 256 -6.44 7.29 -5.39
C PRO A 256 -7.44 6.14 -5.46
N VAL A 257 -8.47 6.31 -6.30
CA VAL A 257 -9.47 5.27 -6.62
C VAL A 257 -8.91 4.17 -7.52
N ALA A 258 -7.76 4.42 -8.17
CA ALA A 258 -7.06 3.44 -8.99
C ALA A 258 -5.54 3.52 -8.77
N LEU A 259 -4.92 2.36 -8.66
CA LEU A 259 -3.48 2.14 -8.57
C LEU A 259 -3.05 1.26 -9.75
N ALA A 260 -1.90 1.58 -10.34
CA ALA A 260 -1.29 0.76 -11.37
C ALA A 260 0.14 0.40 -10.95
N PHE A 261 0.45 -0.89 -11.00
CA PHE A 261 1.79 -1.43 -10.84
C PHE A 261 2.21 -2.07 -12.15
N THR A 262 3.49 -1.97 -12.46
CA THR A 262 4.08 -2.61 -13.63
C THR A 262 5.40 -3.21 -13.19
N ALA A 263 5.63 -4.48 -13.51
CA ALA A 263 6.91 -5.14 -13.26
C ALA A 263 7.21 -6.12 -14.40
N SER A 264 8.46 -6.54 -14.52
CA SER A 264 8.81 -7.65 -15.41
C SER A 264 8.68 -8.97 -14.65
N SER A 265 8.21 -10.03 -15.32
CA SER A 265 8.18 -11.38 -14.73
C SER A 265 9.58 -11.78 -14.23
N GLY A 266 9.70 -12.20 -12.96
CA GLY A 266 10.99 -12.51 -12.30
C GLY A 266 11.90 -11.30 -12.02
N GLY A 267 11.43 -10.07 -12.24
CA GLY A 267 12.16 -8.83 -11.95
C GLY A 267 12.10 -8.39 -10.48
N ALA A 268 12.55 -7.16 -10.20
CA ALA A 268 12.37 -6.56 -8.88
C ALA A 268 10.89 -6.20 -8.61
N LEU A 269 10.45 -6.31 -7.35
CA LEU A 269 9.13 -5.82 -6.95
C LEU A 269 9.01 -4.31 -7.20
N PRO A 270 7.88 -3.83 -7.75
CA PRO A 270 7.65 -2.41 -7.94
C PRO A 270 7.54 -1.71 -6.59
N LEU A 271 7.88 -0.42 -6.57
CA LEU A 271 7.86 0.38 -5.35
C LEU A 271 6.42 0.43 -4.76
N PRO A 272 6.28 0.34 -3.42
CA PRO A 272 4.99 0.48 -2.76
C PRO A 272 4.33 1.83 -3.06
N ARG A 273 3.01 1.84 -3.16
CA ARG A 273 2.20 3.06 -3.33
C ARG A 273 1.35 3.32 -2.10
N THR A 274 0.89 4.55 -1.92
CA THR A 274 0.07 4.93 -0.75
C THR A 274 -1.35 5.28 -1.17
N VAL A 275 -2.34 4.74 -0.46
CA VAL A 275 -3.73 5.18 -0.50
C VAL A 275 -4.02 5.96 0.77
N ARG A 276 -4.55 7.17 0.63
CA ARG A 276 -5.09 7.95 1.74
C ARG A 276 -6.59 7.76 1.81
N VAL A 277 -7.08 7.38 2.98
CA VAL A 277 -8.51 7.16 3.22
C VAL A 277 -9.02 8.22 4.17
N THR A 278 -9.94 9.05 3.69
CA THR A 278 -10.68 10.01 4.50
C THR A 278 -11.97 9.37 4.99
N PHE A 279 -12.27 9.54 6.27
CA PHE A 279 -13.48 9.00 6.88
C PHE A 279 -13.93 9.88 8.04
N ASN A 280 -15.17 9.75 8.48
CA ASN A 280 -15.71 10.44 9.66
C ASN A 280 -16.33 9.50 10.70
N GLY A 281 -16.13 8.19 10.55
CA GLY A 281 -16.38 7.20 11.61
C GLY A 281 -15.22 7.10 12.62
N PRO A 282 -15.32 6.22 13.63
CA PRO A 282 -14.34 6.10 14.70
C PRO A 282 -13.00 5.50 14.24
N SER A 283 -13.02 4.67 13.21
CA SER A 283 -11.83 4.10 12.57
C SER A 283 -12.15 3.63 11.16
N VAL A 284 -11.12 3.28 10.41
CA VAL A 284 -11.22 2.65 9.10
C VAL A 284 -10.48 1.30 9.10
N ALA A 285 -11.04 0.30 8.43
CA ALA A 285 -10.45 -1.03 8.32
C ALA A 285 -10.42 -1.50 6.86
N VAL A 286 -9.41 -2.30 6.51
CA VAL A 286 -9.35 -3.02 5.24
C VAL A 286 -10.20 -4.28 5.38
N THR A 287 -11.28 -4.42 4.62
CA THR A 287 -12.19 -5.58 4.68
C THR A 287 -11.93 -6.64 3.62
N ALA A 288 -11.33 -6.24 2.50
CA ALA A 288 -10.94 -7.15 1.44
C ALA A 288 -9.72 -6.59 0.69
N ALA A 289 -8.85 -7.49 0.22
CA ALA A 289 -7.75 -7.17 -0.68
C ALA A 289 -7.43 -8.40 -1.55
N PRO A 290 -6.90 -8.22 -2.77
CA PRO A 290 -6.46 -9.34 -3.59
C PRO A 290 -5.31 -10.10 -2.93
N PRO A 291 -5.22 -11.44 -3.08
CA PRO A 291 -4.21 -12.25 -2.39
C PRO A 291 -2.76 -11.94 -2.82
N TRP A 292 -2.60 -11.31 -3.98
CA TRP A 292 -1.30 -10.90 -4.53
C TRP A 292 -0.88 -9.49 -4.10
N VAL A 293 -1.65 -8.83 -3.22
CA VAL A 293 -1.36 -7.50 -2.65
C VAL A 293 -1.23 -7.60 -1.13
N THR A 294 -0.26 -6.87 -0.56
CA THR A 294 -0.16 -6.61 0.88
C THR A 294 -0.54 -5.16 1.17
N VAL A 295 -1.37 -4.97 2.18
CA VAL A 295 -1.85 -3.65 2.64
C VAL A 295 -1.42 -3.44 4.08
N VAL A 296 -0.62 -2.40 4.34
CA VAL A 296 -0.09 -2.07 5.68
C VAL A 296 -0.49 -0.64 6.05
N ALA A 297 -1.11 -0.45 7.22
CA ALA A 297 -1.42 0.88 7.73
C ALA A 297 -0.13 1.59 8.25
N ALA A 298 0.05 2.87 7.92
CA ALA A 298 1.25 3.64 8.26
C ALA A 298 1.28 4.12 9.74
N SER A 299 0.14 4.17 10.42
CA SER A 299 -0.05 4.31 11.89
C SER A 299 -1.56 4.31 12.20
N ASP A 300 -1.91 4.18 13.49
CA ASP A 300 -3.28 3.99 14.05
C ASP A 300 -4.45 4.45 13.13
N PRO A 301 -5.28 3.53 12.60
CA PRO A 301 -6.34 3.84 11.64
C PRO A 301 -7.59 4.46 12.29
N THR A 302 -7.42 5.17 13.41
CA THR A 302 -8.45 5.94 14.12
C THR A 302 -8.42 7.43 13.75
N THR A 303 -7.39 7.89 13.04
CA THR A 303 -7.23 9.30 12.63
C THR A 303 -7.45 9.48 11.13
N SER A 304 -8.22 10.52 10.77
CA SER A 304 -8.57 10.83 9.37
C SER A 304 -7.78 12.05 8.87
N PRO A 305 -7.08 11.97 7.71
CA PRO A 305 -6.96 10.81 6.83
C PRO A 305 -5.97 9.74 7.34
N ALA A 306 -6.35 8.46 7.22
CA ALA A 306 -5.44 7.34 7.45
C ALA A 306 -4.66 6.99 6.17
N SER A 307 -3.41 6.57 6.31
CA SER A 307 -2.55 6.20 5.17
C SER A 307 -2.26 4.71 5.16
N PHE A 308 -2.42 4.09 4.00
CA PHE A 308 -2.17 2.67 3.76
C PHE A 308 -1.14 2.48 2.66
N THR A 309 -0.08 1.73 2.96
CA THR A 309 0.95 1.33 2.00
C THR A 309 0.53 0.04 1.32
N ILE A 310 0.46 0.08 0.00
CA ILE A 310 0.06 -1.01 -0.88
C ILE A 310 1.29 -1.52 -1.62
N SER A 311 1.58 -2.82 -1.48
CA SER A 311 2.70 -3.48 -2.14
C SER A 311 2.20 -4.73 -2.86
N VAL A 312 2.74 -5.04 -4.05
CA VAL A 312 2.52 -6.35 -4.67
C VAL A 312 3.43 -7.39 -4.04
N ASN A 313 2.98 -8.64 -3.98
CA ASN A 313 3.65 -9.69 -3.19
C ASN A 313 4.70 -10.49 -3.98
N SER A 314 4.59 -10.54 -5.31
CA SER A 314 5.46 -11.37 -6.16
C SER A 314 5.51 -10.86 -7.61
N THR A 315 6.59 -11.20 -8.30
CA THR A 315 6.81 -11.06 -9.75
C THR A 315 6.80 -12.40 -10.48
N ASP A 316 6.43 -13.50 -9.79
CA ASP A 316 6.57 -14.88 -10.30
C ASP A 316 5.33 -15.38 -11.05
N PHE A 317 4.44 -14.46 -11.44
CA PHE A 317 3.33 -14.80 -12.32
C PHE A 317 3.84 -15.00 -13.76
N ALA A 318 3.03 -15.66 -14.59
CA ALA A 318 3.37 -15.89 -15.99
C ALA A 318 3.66 -14.56 -16.72
N ALA A 319 4.68 -14.55 -17.56
CA ALA A 319 5.00 -13.43 -18.44
C ALA A 319 3.77 -12.98 -19.25
N GLY A 320 3.48 -11.67 -19.25
CA GLY A 320 2.29 -11.10 -19.90
C GLY A 320 1.00 -11.18 -19.07
N SER A 321 1.07 -11.59 -17.80
CA SER A 321 -0.11 -11.60 -16.92
C SER A 321 -0.60 -10.19 -16.62
N GLU A 322 -1.90 -9.98 -16.74
CA GLU A 322 -2.60 -8.80 -16.25
C GLU A 322 -3.44 -9.23 -15.04
N LEU A 323 -3.11 -8.73 -13.86
CA LEU A 323 -3.87 -8.99 -12.64
C LEU A 323 -4.65 -7.74 -12.24
N SER A 324 -5.90 -7.93 -11.85
CA SER A 324 -6.76 -6.84 -11.36
C SER A 324 -7.53 -7.26 -10.12
N GLY A 325 -7.72 -6.35 -9.17
CA GLY A 325 -8.59 -6.59 -8.03
C GLY A 325 -8.73 -5.35 -7.14
N ASP A 326 -9.76 -5.35 -6.30
CA ASP A 326 -10.10 -4.18 -5.49
C ASP A 326 -9.64 -4.35 -4.03
N ILE A 327 -9.12 -3.26 -3.47
CA ILE A 327 -8.94 -3.12 -2.02
C ILE A 327 -10.17 -2.40 -1.49
N GLU A 328 -10.81 -2.99 -0.49
CA GLU A 328 -12.01 -2.46 0.12
C GLU A 328 -11.71 -1.91 1.52
N PHE A 329 -12.04 -0.63 1.72
CA PHE A 329 -11.95 0.06 2.99
C PHE A 329 -13.35 0.28 3.55
N SER A 330 -13.52 0.10 4.86
CA SER A 330 -14.80 0.36 5.51
C SER A 330 -14.65 1.17 6.79
N THR A 331 -15.67 1.97 7.09
CA THR A 331 -15.84 2.62 8.38
C THR A 331 -17.26 2.32 8.89
N SER A 332 -17.40 2.16 10.20
CA SER A 332 -18.68 1.80 10.82
C SER A 332 -19.02 2.67 12.02
N ALA A 333 -20.27 3.08 12.13
CA ALA A 333 -20.82 3.77 13.30
C ALA A 333 -22.17 3.14 13.66
N GLY A 334 -22.26 2.53 14.84
CA GLY A 334 -23.44 1.75 15.23
C GLY A 334 -23.62 0.53 14.31
N THR A 335 -24.78 0.44 13.66
CA THR A 335 -25.10 -0.63 12.69
C THR A 335 -24.78 -0.27 11.24
N ILE A 336 -24.39 0.99 10.96
CA ILE A 336 -24.03 1.42 9.60
C ILE A 336 -22.59 1.04 9.31
N THR A 337 -22.36 0.47 8.13
CA THR A 337 -21.02 0.35 7.52
C THR A 337 -21.03 1.05 6.16
N ARG A 338 -20.08 1.94 5.93
CA ARG A 338 -19.82 2.53 4.61
C ARG A 338 -18.52 1.98 4.06
N ARG A 339 -18.45 1.81 2.75
CA ARG A 339 -17.31 1.21 2.05
C ARG A 339 -16.82 2.09 0.93
N SER A 340 -15.52 2.06 0.69
CA SER A 340 -14.84 2.70 -0.44
C SER A 340 -13.84 1.71 -1.02
N THR A 341 -13.58 1.81 -2.32
CA THR A 341 -12.69 0.90 -3.03
C THR A 341 -11.58 1.64 -3.74
N SER A 342 -10.40 1.02 -3.76
CA SER A 342 -9.30 1.39 -4.65
C SER A 342 -8.98 0.19 -5.52
N SER A 343 -9.17 0.32 -6.83
CA SER A 343 -8.84 -0.72 -7.79
C SER A 343 -7.33 -0.78 -8.02
N VAL A 344 -6.77 -1.99 -8.06
CA VAL A 344 -5.35 -2.23 -8.32
C VAL A 344 -5.22 -3.01 -9.62
N ALA A 345 -4.54 -2.42 -10.59
CA ALA A 345 -4.06 -3.09 -11.79
C ALA A 345 -2.57 -3.42 -11.64
N TYR A 346 -2.17 -4.62 -12.08
CA TYR A 346 -0.79 -5.06 -12.08
C TYR A 346 -0.44 -5.76 -13.39
N ASP A 347 0.35 -5.08 -14.21
CA ASP A 347 0.81 -5.62 -15.50
C ASP A 347 2.19 -6.24 -15.33
N LEU A 348 2.29 -7.54 -15.60
CA LEU A 348 3.56 -8.26 -15.70
C LEU A 348 4.02 -8.28 -17.15
N LEU A 349 4.96 -7.40 -17.48
CA LEU A 349 5.58 -7.42 -18.79
C LEU A 349 6.37 -8.72 -18.98
N ALA A 350 6.23 -9.33 -20.16
CA ALA A 350 7.01 -10.50 -20.52
C ALA A 350 8.50 -10.16 -20.42
N PHE A 351 9.23 -10.90 -19.57
CA PHE A 351 10.66 -10.69 -19.43
C PHE A 351 11.32 -11.14 -20.73
N VAL A 352 11.96 -10.21 -21.43
CA VAL A 352 12.74 -10.58 -22.60
C VAL A 352 14.20 -10.67 -22.18
N PRO A 353 14.83 -11.85 -22.29
CA PRO A 353 16.23 -12.02 -21.94
C PRO A 353 17.12 -11.08 -22.75
N GLU A 354 18.14 -10.58 -22.08
CA GLU A 354 19.02 -9.52 -22.60
C GLU A 354 20.47 -9.96 -22.48
N ILE A 355 21.21 -9.95 -23.58
CA ILE A 355 22.67 -10.08 -23.59
C ILE A 355 23.29 -8.70 -23.45
N ARG A 356 24.10 -8.47 -22.42
CA ARG A 356 24.79 -7.18 -22.21
C ARG A 356 26.17 -7.14 -22.85
N PHE A 357 26.96 -8.19 -22.66
CA PHE A 357 28.30 -8.34 -23.24
C PHE A 357 28.73 -9.81 -23.17
N VAL A 358 29.90 -10.11 -23.72
CA VAL A 358 30.53 -11.43 -23.65
C VAL A 358 31.92 -11.35 -23.03
N ALA A 359 32.35 -12.42 -22.38
CA ALA A 359 33.65 -12.51 -21.73
C ALA A 359 34.29 -13.90 -21.91
N PRO A 360 35.58 -13.98 -22.26
CA PRO A 360 36.37 -12.89 -22.85
C PRO A 360 35.72 -12.41 -24.16
N TYR A 361 35.83 -11.12 -24.47
CA TYR A 361 35.34 -10.57 -25.75
C TYR A 361 36.23 -10.93 -26.94
N LEU A 362 37.44 -11.42 -26.67
CA LEU A 362 38.46 -11.71 -27.66
C LEU A 362 38.62 -13.22 -27.89
N GLY A 363 38.70 -13.63 -29.16
CA GLY A 363 39.03 -14.98 -29.61
C GLY A 363 40.25 -14.99 -30.54
N MET A 364 40.77 -16.19 -30.83
CA MET A 364 41.95 -16.39 -31.68
C MET A 364 41.58 -17.05 -33.02
N ALA A 365 42.04 -16.45 -34.11
CA ALA A 365 41.78 -16.97 -35.45
C ALA A 365 42.27 -18.42 -35.59
N GLY A 366 41.41 -19.30 -36.09
CA GLY A 366 41.74 -20.72 -36.27
C GLY A 366 41.76 -21.57 -35.00
N ARG A 367 41.45 -21.01 -33.81
CA ARG A 367 41.38 -21.75 -32.55
C ARG A 367 39.93 -21.78 -32.03
N ALA A 368 39.51 -22.93 -31.50
CA ALA A 368 38.25 -23.04 -30.77
C ALA A 368 38.35 -22.34 -29.41
N GLY A 369 37.23 -21.94 -28.83
CA GLY A 369 37.21 -21.22 -27.56
C GLY A 369 35.94 -21.42 -26.75
N THR A 370 35.94 -20.85 -25.54
CA THR A 370 34.79 -20.80 -24.64
C THR A 370 34.35 -19.35 -24.49
N LEU A 371 33.05 -19.11 -24.60
CA LEU A 371 32.43 -17.80 -24.50
C LEU A 371 31.43 -17.79 -23.34
N ARG A 372 31.53 -16.79 -22.47
CA ARG A 372 30.51 -16.53 -21.45
C ARG A 372 29.67 -15.36 -21.89
N VAL A 373 28.41 -15.64 -22.17
CA VAL A 373 27.40 -14.64 -22.52
C VAL A 373 26.81 -14.11 -21.22
N ARG A 374 26.97 -12.81 -20.96
CA ARG A 374 26.52 -12.16 -19.72
C ARG A 374 25.30 -11.30 -19.99
N GLY A 375 24.33 -11.36 -19.09
CA GLY A 375 23.01 -10.79 -19.33
C GLY A 375 22.09 -10.84 -18.12
N ARG A 376 20.79 -10.87 -18.38
CA ARG A 376 19.72 -11.09 -17.39
C ARG A 376 18.56 -11.88 -17.98
N GLY A 377 17.85 -12.63 -17.13
CA GLY A 377 16.66 -13.41 -17.47
C GLY A 377 16.90 -14.68 -18.26
N PHE A 378 18.11 -15.24 -18.26
CA PHE A 378 18.36 -16.47 -18.99
C PHE A 378 17.58 -17.66 -18.43
N LEU A 379 17.31 -17.70 -17.12
CA LEU A 379 16.53 -18.79 -16.51
C LEU A 379 15.02 -18.57 -16.67
N ALA A 380 14.57 -17.32 -16.59
CA ALA A 380 13.15 -16.95 -16.70
C ALA A 380 12.53 -17.28 -18.07
N ALA A 381 13.36 -17.46 -19.10
CA ALA A 381 12.90 -17.54 -20.48
C ALA A 381 12.66 -18.97 -21.02
N GLY A 382 12.70 -20.00 -20.16
CA GLY A 382 12.32 -21.38 -20.54
C GLY A 382 13.45 -22.42 -20.48
N GLY A 383 14.58 -22.08 -19.86
CA GLY A 383 15.59 -23.04 -19.40
C GLY A 383 16.63 -23.51 -20.42
N GLN A 384 16.42 -23.33 -21.73
CA GLN A 384 17.44 -23.56 -22.75
C GLN A 384 17.63 -22.33 -23.63
N ALA A 385 18.88 -22.03 -23.98
CA ALA A 385 19.28 -20.91 -24.80
C ALA A 385 19.97 -21.37 -26.08
N THR A 386 19.64 -20.78 -27.21
CA THR A 386 20.39 -20.87 -28.46
C THR A 386 21.01 -19.51 -28.74
N ILE A 387 22.33 -19.46 -28.83
CA ILE A 387 23.12 -18.24 -29.04
C ILE A 387 23.65 -18.23 -30.47
N ALA A 388 23.46 -17.13 -31.18
CA ALA A 388 24.15 -16.90 -32.45
C ALA A 388 25.44 -16.11 -32.21
N ILE A 389 26.51 -16.52 -32.90
CA ILE A 389 27.81 -15.85 -33.01
C ILE A 389 28.03 -15.58 -34.50
N GLY A 390 27.58 -14.42 -34.96
CA GLY A 390 27.38 -14.17 -36.40
C GLY A 390 26.39 -15.18 -36.98
N ASP A 391 26.78 -15.89 -38.04
CA ASP A 391 25.94 -16.93 -38.66
C ASP A 391 25.95 -18.27 -37.90
N LEU A 392 26.92 -18.48 -37.01
CA LEU A 392 27.03 -19.72 -36.23
C LEU A 392 25.98 -19.74 -35.13
N HIS A 393 25.16 -20.78 -35.08
CA HIS A 393 24.20 -20.99 -33.99
C HIS A 393 24.71 -22.11 -33.07
N VAL A 394 24.80 -21.82 -31.76
CA VAL A 394 25.26 -22.74 -30.73
C VAL A 394 24.14 -22.95 -29.71
N GLY A 395 23.72 -24.19 -29.54
CA GLY A 395 22.66 -24.57 -28.61
C GLY A 395 21.80 -25.72 -29.12
N PRO A 396 20.74 -26.10 -28.36
CA PRO A 396 20.35 -25.50 -27.09
C PRO A 396 21.34 -25.79 -25.94
N VAL A 397 21.68 -24.78 -25.15
CA VAL A 397 22.52 -24.87 -23.94
C VAL A 397 21.72 -24.45 -22.71
N SER A 398 21.91 -25.14 -21.59
CA SER A 398 21.33 -24.71 -20.31
C SER A 398 22.12 -23.52 -19.76
N PRO A 399 21.47 -22.41 -19.37
CA PRO A 399 22.13 -21.30 -18.69
C PRO A 399 22.81 -21.75 -17.38
N ASP A 400 23.97 -21.18 -17.07
CA ASP A 400 24.67 -21.44 -15.79
C ASP A 400 23.93 -20.78 -14.62
N SER A 401 23.36 -19.60 -14.87
CA SER A 401 22.55 -18.81 -13.93
C SER A 401 21.66 -17.85 -14.71
N ASP A 402 20.84 -17.06 -14.01
CA ASP A 402 20.01 -16.05 -14.67
C ASP A 402 20.82 -14.96 -15.41
N THR A 403 22.12 -14.85 -15.10
CA THR A 403 23.01 -13.81 -15.63
C THR A 403 24.13 -14.32 -16.53
N GLN A 404 24.25 -15.64 -16.72
CA GLN A 404 25.29 -16.23 -17.54
C GLN A 404 24.85 -17.47 -18.33
N VAL A 405 25.31 -17.55 -19.58
CA VAL A 405 25.35 -18.77 -20.38
C VAL A 405 26.79 -19.03 -20.82
N THR A 406 27.33 -20.22 -20.55
CA THR A 406 28.64 -20.66 -21.04
C THR A 406 28.47 -21.59 -22.24
N LEU A 407 29.21 -21.34 -23.31
CA LEU A 407 29.21 -22.17 -24.51
C LEU A 407 30.60 -22.26 -25.13
N SER A 408 30.87 -23.34 -25.85
CA SER A 408 32.07 -23.47 -26.67
C SER A 408 31.75 -23.17 -28.13
N TYR A 409 32.68 -22.52 -28.83
CA TYR A 409 32.60 -22.25 -30.26
C TYR A 409 33.80 -22.87 -31.00
N PRO A 410 33.63 -23.33 -32.25
CA PRO A 410 34.69 -23.92 -33.05
C PRO A 410 35.71 -22.86 -33.51
N ALA A 411 36.75 -23.29 -34.20
CA ALA A 411 37.68 -22.36 -34.84
C ALA A 411 36.95 -21.40 -35.80
N LEU A 412 37.14 -20.09 -35.60
CA LEU A 412 36.58 -19.04 -36.44
C LEU A 412 37.72 -18.27 -37.16
N PRO A 413 37.49 -17.75 -38.38
CA PRO A 413 38.43 -16.82 -39.00
C PRO A 413 38.43 -15.48 -38.27
N GLU A 414 39.45 -14.67 -38.52
CA GLU A 414 39.52 -13.28 -38.05
C GLU A 414 38.27 -12.50 -38.44
N GLY A 415 37.69 -11.75 -37.50
CA GLY A 415 36.46 -11.01 -37.73
C GLY A 415 35.75 -10.58 -36.45
N ARG A 416 34.67 -9.82 -36.62
CA ARG A 416 33.78 -9.42 -35.54
C ARG A 416 32.45 -10.16 -35.70
N TYR A 417 32.04 -10.85 -34.65
CA TYR A 417 30.86 -11.68 -34.65
C TYR A 417 29.86 -11.14 -33.63
N PRO A 418 28.75 -10.53 -34.08
CA PRO A 418 27.66 -10.15 -33.18
C PRO A 418 27.16 -11.38 -32.41
N VAL A 419 26.92 -11.22 -31.12
CA VAL A 419 26.41 -12.28 -30.25
C VAL A 419 24.98 -11.96 -29.85
N THR A 420 24.04 -12.79 -30.29
CA THR A 420 22.60 -12.57 -30.08
C THR A 420 21.92 -13.82 -29.50
N LEU A 421 20.84 -13.62 -28.77
CA LEU A 421 20.02 -14.71 -28.25
C LEU A 421 18.91 -15.02 -29.27
N VAL A 422 18.96 -16.22 -29.85
CA VAL A 422 18.03 -16.68 -30.91
C VAL A 422 16.79 -17.29 -30.30
N GLU A 423 16.99 -18.20 -29.35
CA GLU A 423 15.92 -18.82 -28.61
C GLU A 423 16.26 -18.83 -27.13
N PRO A 424 15.33 -18.42 -26.26
CA PRO A 424 14.11 -17.68 -26.56
C PRO A 424 14.44 -16.28 -27.13
N GLN A 425 13.59 -15.76 -28.01
CA GLN A 425 13.83 -14.45 -28.68
C GLN A 425 14.08 -13.35 -27.64
N GLY A 426 15.23 -12.69 -27.74
CA GLY A 426 15.70 -11.65 -26.81
C GLY A 426 15.47 -10.21 -27.30
N ILE A 427 15.48 -9.21 -26.40
CA ILE A 427 15.71 -7.79 -26.76
C ILE A 427 17.06 -7.45 -26.14
N GLY A 428 18.13 -7.46 -26.94
CA GLY A 428 19.47 -7.12 -26.47
C GLY A 428 19.80 -5.63 -26.68
N PRO A 429 20.71 -5.02 -25.92
CA PRO A 429 21.54 -3.96 -26.44
C PRO A 429 22.27 -4.51 -27.68
N LEU A 430 22.18 -3.79 -28.79
CA LEU A 430 22.56 -4.21 -30.16
C LEU A 430 24.05 -4.58 -30.38
N ASN A 431 24.89 -4.67 -29.33
CA ASN A 431 26.34 -4.47 -29.46
C ASN A 431 27.26 -5.51 -28.80
N ALA A 432 26.75 -6.63 -28.26
CA ALA A 432 27.63 -7.70 -27.76
C ALA A 432 28.34 -8.40 -28.93
N GLU A 433 29.67 -8.49 -28.90
CA GLU A 433 30.47 -9.04 -30.00
C GLU A 433 31.62 -9.91 -29.48
N LEU A 434 31.90 -11.00 -30.19
CA LEU A 434 33.17 -11.73 -30.12
C LEU A 434 34.08 -11.17 -31.21
N VAL A 435 35.24 -10.64 -30.83
CA VAL A 435 36.28 -10.16 -31.74
C VAL A 435 37.34 -11.22 -31.86
N VAL A 436 37.46 -11.84 -33.03
CA VAL A 436 38.49 -12.84 -33.33
C VAL A 436 39.64 -12.14 -34.02
N VAL A 437 40.84 -12.22 -33.45
CA VAL A 437 42.05 -11.58 -33.97
C VAL A 437 43.09 -12.61 -34.40
N THR A 438 43.95 -12.23 -35.34
CA THR A 438 45.17 -12.96 -35.67
C THR A 438 46.35 -12.30 -34.96
N PRO A 439 46.99 -12.96 -33.98
CA PRO A 439 48.18 -12.43 -33.32
C PRO A 439 49.32 -12.20 -34.33
N PRO A 440 50.00 -11.04 -34.28
CA PRO A 440 51.22 -10.86 -35.06
C PRO A 440 52.29 -11.87 -34.62
N PRO A 441 53.13 -12.35 -35.55
CA PRO A 441 54.30 -13.15 -35.21
C PRO A 441 55.35 -12.23 -34.60
N PHE A 442 55.20 -11.91 -33.31
CA PHE A 442 56.15 -11.06 -32.62
C PHE A 442 57.54 -11.69 -32.64
N ILE A 443 58.54 -10.88 -32.92
CA ILE A 443 59.94 -11.25 -32.78
C ILE A 443 60.46 -10.71 -31.45
N TYR A 444 61.58 -11.26 -30.99
CA TYR A 444 62.24 -10.71 -29.81
C TYR A 444 62.55 -9.22 -30.03
N GLN A 445 62.15 -8.40 -29.07
CA GLN A 445 62.47 -6.97 -29.07
C GLN A 445 62.62 -6.46 -27.64
N ALA A 446 63.66 -5.65 -27.42
CA ALA A 446 63.84 -4.92 -26.17
C ALA A 446 63.56 -3.43 -26.43
N ILE A 447 62.52 -2.89 -25.78
CA ILE A 447 62.08 -1.51 -25.95
C ILE A 447 62.56 -0.70 -24.75
N ALA A 448 63.17 0.46 -25.00
CA ALA A 448 63.55 1.38 -23.92
C ALA A 448 62.29 1.83 -23.18
N ALA A 449 62.25 1.60 -21.87
CA ALA A 449 61.07 1.80 -21.05
C ALA A 449 61.49 2.22 -19.62
N PRO A 450 62.12 3.39 -19.46
CA PRO A 450 62.67 3.82 -18.17
C PRO A 450 61.57 3.98 -17.11
N GLY A 451 61.88 3.56 -15.89
CA GLY A 451 60.96 3.60 -14.75
C GLY A 451 60.24 2.27 -14.53
N PRO A 452 59.97 1.91 -13.26
CA PRO A 452 59.31 0.66 -12.94
C PRO A 452 57.82 0.71 -13.29
N ARG A 453 57.27 -0.46 -13.65
CA ARG A 453 55.84 -0.62 -13.92
C ARG A 453 55.25 -1.64 -12.95
N SER A 454 54.14 -1.27 -12.30
CA SER A 454 53.43 -2.17 -11.39
C SER A 454 52.46 -3.10 -12.12
N ARG A 455 51.97 -2.69 -13.30
CA ARG A 455 50.95 -3.39 -14.09
C ARG A 455 51.25 -3.30 -15.58
N LEU A 456 51.00 -4.39 -16.30
CA LEU A 456 50.89 -4.41 -17.76
C LEU A 456 49.52 -4.94 -18.17
N VAL A 457 48.89 -4.25 -19.12
CA VAL A 457 47.67 -4.70 -19.79
C VAL A 457 47.93 -4.70 -21.29
N TYR A 458 47.93 -5.88 -21.90
CA TYR A 458 48.02 -6.01 -23.36
C TYR A 458 46.61 -6.00 -23.98
N ASP A 459 46.38 -5.01 -24.84
CA ASP A 459 45.22 -4.91 -25.72
C ASP A 459 45.59 -5.50 -27.08
N ALA A 460 45.16 -6.74 -27.31
CA ALA A 460 45.45 -7.46 -28.54
C ALA A 460 44.62 -6.97 -29.74
N GLU A 461 43.46 -6.34 -29.52
CA GLU A 461 42.63 -5.76 -30.58
C GLU A 461 43.35 -4.56 -31.21
N ARG A 462 43.95 -3.70 -30.37
CA ARG A 462 44.67 -2.48 -30.81
C ARG A 462 46.17 -2.69 -30.94
N GLN A 463 46.68 -3.84 -30.47
CA GLN A 463 48.11 -4.17 -30.39
C GLN A 463 48.90 -3.12 -29.58
N VAL A 464 48.34 -2.74 -28.43
CA VAL A 464 48.90 -1.75 -27.50
C VAL A 464 49.12 -2.38 -26.13
N ILE A 465 50.25 -2.10 -25.51
CA ILE A 465 50.53 -2.41 -24.10
C ILE A 465 50.40 -1.13 -23.30
N TYR A 466 49.57 -1.18 -22.27
CA TYR A 466 49.43 -0.13 -21.27
C TYR A 466 50.22 -0.53 -20.03
N GLY A 467 51.08 0.37 -19.55
CA GLY A 467 51.93 0.16 -18.39
C GLY A 467 51.71 1.20 -17.31
N VAL A 468 51.46 0.77 -16.08
CA VAL A 468 51.27 1.70 -14.95
C VAL A 468 52.63 2.06 -14.36
N ASN A 469 53.07 3.30 -14.59
CA ASN A 469 54.28 3.86 -14.01
C ASN A 469 53.90 4.84 -12.89
N ARG A 470 53.76 4.31 -11.67
CA ARG A 470 53.36 5.10 -10.49
C ARG A 470 54.34 6.24 -10.17
N PRO A 471 55.67 6.02 -10.12
CA PRO A 471 56.61 7.11 -9.81
C PRO A 471 56.58 8.23 -10.85
N GLY A 472 56.35 7.90 -12.13
CA GLY A 472 56.21 8.87 -13.21
C GLY A 472 54.82 9.51 -13.31
N GLN A 473 53.83 9.07 -12.52
CA GLN A 473 52.42 9.47 -12.60
C GLN A 473 51.89 9.41 -14.04
N GLN A 474 52.19 8.32 -14.72
CA GLN A 474 51.91 8.18 -16.14
C GLN A 474 51.49 6.77 -16.52
N LEU A 475 50.56 6.70 -17.47
CA LEU A 475 50.18 5.51 -18.18
C LEU A 475 51.05 5.41 -19.42
N ASP A 476 52.09 4.58 -19.34
CA ASP A 476 52.98 4.28 -20.45
C ASP A 476 52.25 3.49 -21.52
N ARG A 477 52.63 3.73 -22.78
CA ARG A 477 52.00 3.11 -23.94
C ARG A 477 53.05 2.60 -24.90
N PHE A 478 52.89 1.38 -25.36
CA PHE A 478 53.74 0.78 -26.37
C PHE A 478 52.85 0.18 -27.45
N ALA A 479 53.10 0.50 -28.71
CA ALA A 479 52.27 0.02 -29.83
C ALA A 479 53.10 -0.75 -30.84
N TYR A 480 52.52 -1.83 -31.35
CA TYR A 480 53.06 -2.56 -32.48
C TYR A 480 52.53 -1.97 -33.78
N THR A 481 53.41 -1.40 -34.59
CA THR A 481 53.05 -0.82 -35.89
C THR A 481 54.16 -1.11 -36.90
N GLY A 482 53.79 -1.45 -38.14
CA GLY A 482 54.78 -1.68 -39.20
C GLY A 482 55.78 -2.82 -38.92
N GLY A 483 55.41 -3.80 -38.09
CA GLY A 483 56.26 -4.96 -37.80
C GLY A 483 57.17 -4.83 -36.56
N ALA A 484 57.13 -3.70 -35.86
CA ALA A 484 57.96 -3.44 -34.68
C ALA A 484 57.18 -2.73 -33.56
N TRP A 485 57.63 -2.94 -32.33
CA TRP A 485 57.14 -2.20 -31.18
C TRP A 485 57.82 -0.86 -31.02
N SER A 486 57.07 0.14 -30.58
CA SER A 486 57.59 1.48 -30.26
C SER A 486 56.87 2.05 -29.05
N ALA A 487 57.57 2.86 -28.26
CA ALA A 487 56.95 3.65 -27.20
C ALA A 487 56.15 4.81 -27.81
N LEU A 488 54.93 5.01 -27.32
CA LEU A 488 54.10 6.17 -27.62
C LEU A 488 54.23 7.22 -26.51
N ALA A 489 53.70 8.42 -26.76
CA ALA A 489 53.55 9.42 -25.71
C ALA A 489 52.66 8.85 -24.58
N PRO A 490 53.10 8.92 -23.32
CA PRO A 490 52.30 8.43 -22.20
C PRO A 490 51.12 9.36 -21.92
N HIS A 491 50.07 8.84 -21.28
CA HIS A 491 49.05 9.70 -20.69
C HIS A 491 49.47 10.07 -19.28
N ILE A 492 49.55 11.37 -18.99
CA ILE A 492 49.85 11.86 -17.64
C ILE A 492 48.57 11.79 -16.81
N ILE A 493 48.62 11.00 -15.74
CA ILE A 493 47.48 10.73 -14.85
C ILE A 493 47.97 10.96 -13.43
N PRO A 494 47.64 12.11 -12.82
CA PRO A 494 48.05 12.41 -11.45
C PRO A 494 47.60 11.32 -10.49
N GLN A 495 48.47 10.93 -9.56
CA GLN A 495 48.18 9.91 -8.55
C GLN A 495 47.75 8.54 -9.10
N LEU A 496 48.13 8.18 -10.32
CA LEU A 496 47.84 6.87 -10.91
C LEU A 496 48.34 5.72 -10.04
N THR A 497 47.45 4.77 -9.73
CA THR A 497 47.77 3.59 -8.91
C THR A 497 47.64 2.30 -9.71
N ASP A 498 46.57 2.10 -10.48
CA ASP A 498 46.40 0.88 -11.28
C ASP A 498 45.40 1.04 -12.44
N ILE A 499 45.35 0.04 -13.31
CA ILE A 499 44.40 -0.04 -14.42
C ILE A 499 43.84 -1.46 -14.58
N ALA A 500 42.61 -1.53 -15.10
CA ALA A 500 41.99 -2.76 -15.54
C ALA A 500 41.26 -2.55 -16.87
N MET A 501 41.38 -3.51 -17.79
CA MET A 501 40.53 -3.55 -18.98
C MET A 501 39.13 -4.00 -18.57
N SER A 502 38.09 -3.32 -19.05
CA SER A 502 36.73 -3.81 -18.84
C SER A 502 36.51 -5.12 -19.62
N PRO A 503 35.57 -5.99 -19.19
CA PRO A 503 35.39 -7.31 -19.81
C PRO A 503 35.05 -7.27 -21.31
N ASN A 504 34.50 -6.17 -21.80
CA ASN A 504 34.16 -5.95 -23.21
C ASN A 504 35.30 -5.34 -24.05
N GLY A 505 36.43 -4.99 -23.43
CA GLY A 505 37.61 -4.42 -24.12
C GLY A 505 37.48 -2.99 -24.63
N ARG A 506 36.39 -2.29 -24.31
CA ARG A 506 36.11 -0.95 -24.85
C ARG A 506 36.51 0.18 -23.92
N THR A 507 36.63 -0.09 -22.62
CA THR A 507 37.01 0.90 -21.61
C THR A 507 38.17 0.41 -20.76
N LEU A 508 39.01 1.35 -20.35
CA LEU A 508 40.01 1.15 -19.33
C LEU A 508 39.46 1.75 -18.03
N VAL A 509 39.30 0.92 -17.01
CA VAL A 509 39.09 1.35 -15.63
C VAL A 509 40.44 1.80 -15.10
N VAL A 510 40.52 3.04 -14.64
CA VAL A 510 41.73 3.69 -14.17
C VAL A 510 41.52 4.08 -12.72
N LEU A 511 42.40 3.59 -11.86
CA LEU A 511 42.46 3.98 -10.46
C LEU A 511 43.51 5.08 -10.31
N ASP A 512 43.07 6.21 -9.76
CA ASP A 512 43.96 7.12 -9.06
C ASP A 512 43.74 6.97 -7.55
N GLN A 513 44.47 7.74 -6.74
CA GLN A 513 44.38 7.61 -5.28
C GLN A 513 42.96 7.84 -4.75
N ASP A 514 42.18 8.75 -5.33
CA ASP A 514 40.92 9.22 -4.76
C ASP A 514 39.68 8.72 -5.53
N ALA A 515 39.86 8.33 -6.80
CA ALA A 515 38.78 8.06 -7.74
C ALA A 515 39.00 6.83 -8.62
N ILE A 516 37.87 6.24 -8.99
CA ILE A 516 37.74 5.29 -10.09
C ILE A 516 37.22 6.07 -11.29
N SER A 517 38.02 6.13 -12.34
CA SER A 517 37.68 6.74 -13.62
C SER A 517 37.59 5.70 -14.71
N GLU A 518 36.80 5.96 -15.75
CA GLU A 518 36.81 5.17 -16.98
C GLU A 518 37.28 6.03 -18.15
N ALA A 519 38.09 5.44 -19.02
CA ALA A 519 38.47 6.01 -20.31
C ALA A 519 38.08 5.08 -21.44
N SER A 520 37.42 5.63 -22.47
CA SER A 520 37.14 4.87 -23.68
C SER A 520 38.42 4.61 -24.47
N LEU A 521 38.55 3.39 -24.97
CA LEU A 521 39.61 2.97 -25.89
C LEU A 521 39.18 3.06 -27.36
N THR A 522 37.93 3.44 -27.63
CA THR A 522 37.35 3.55 -28.97
C THR A 522 37.11 4.99 -29.43
N SER A 523 37.23 5.96 -28.52
CA SER A 523 37.12 7.38 -28.84
C SER A 523 38.44 8.13 -28.65
N ASP A 524 38.61 9.20 -29.41
CA ASP A 524 39.73 10.14 -29.33
C ASP A 524 39.14 11.55 -29.10
N PRO A 525 39.69 12.38 -28.18
CA PRO A 525 40.85 12.16 -27.32
C PRO A 525 40.62 11.17 -26.18
N PHE A 526 41.70 10.52 -25.72
CA PHE A 526 41.72 9.78 -24.45
C PHE A 526 41.31 10.72 -23.31
N ARG A 527 40.18 10.43 -22.68
CA ARG A 527 39.58 11.25 -21.63
C ARG A 527 39.17 10.38 -20.46
N LEU A 528 39.64 10.73 -19.27
CA LEU A 528 39.18 10.15 -18.01
C LEU A 528 37.85 10.77 -17.61
N VAL A 529 36.88 9.92 -17.30
CA VAL A 529 35.60 10.30 -16.71
C VAL A 529 35.52 9.68 -15.32
N PRO A 530 35.54 10.48 -14.24
CA PRO A 530 35.43 9.96 -12.89
C PRO A 530 34.00 9.48 -12.60
N HIS A 531 33.88 8.33 -11.94
CA HIS A 531 32.60 7.67 -11.67
C HIS A 531 32.35 7.36 -10.20
N ALA A 532 33.40 6.97 -9.46
CA ALA A 532 33.31 6.69 -8.04
C ALA A 532 34.51 7.29 -7.31
N ALA A 533 34.34 7.58 -6.02
CA ALA A 533 35.39 8.03 -5.13
C ALA A 533 35.36 7.20 -3.84
N ILE A 534 36.43 7.24 -3.06
CA ILE A 534 36.50 6.53 -1.79
C ILE A 534 35.46 7.10 -0.82
N PRO A 535 34.55 6.27 -0.27
CA PRO A 535 33.50 6.75 0.64
C PRO A 535 34.03 7.35 1.95
N ASP A 536 35.10 6.78 2.51
CA ASP A 536 35.74 7.23 3.75
C ASP A 536 37.27 7.23 3.57
N PRO A 537 37.91 8.39 3.31
CA PRO A 537 39.35 8.48 3.10
C PRO A 537 40.17 8.44 4.40
N LEU A 538 39.64 7.85 5.48
CA LEU A 538 40.31 7.72 6.77
C LEU A 538 41.73 7.17 6.61
N CYS A 539 42.70 7.76 7.32
CA CYS A 539 44.11 7.37 7.27
C CYS A 539 44.74 7.46 5.86
N GLY A 540 44.23 8.36 5.02
CA GLY A 540 44.70 8.53 3.64
C GLY A 540 44.51 7.25 2.81
N ALA A 541 43.34 6.64 2.94
CA ALA A 541 42.96 5.47 2.14
C ALA A 541 42.96 5.82 0.65
N PHE A 542 43.48 4.91 -0.18
CA PHE A 542 43.55 5.08 -1.63
C PHE A 542 43.28 3.77 -2.37
N PHE A 543 42.77 3.85 -3.60
CA PHE A 543 42.59 2.67 -4.46
C PHE A 543 43.94 2.17 -4.98
N ASP A 544 44.29 0.91 -4.77
CA ASP A 544 45.61 0.36 -5.09
C ASP A 544 45.61 -0.66 -6.24
N GLN A 545 44.65 -1.60 -6.29
CA GLN A 545 44.60 -2.62 -7.34
C GLN A 545 43.20 -2.81 -7.90
N ALA A 546 43.09 -2.97 -9.21
CA ALA A 546 41.84 -3.26 -9.92
C ALA A 546 41.89 -4.63 -10.60
N ILE A 547 41.07 -5.57 -10.12
CA ILE A 547 40.97 -6.91 -10.68
C ILE A 547 39.59 -7.11 -11.34
N PRO A 548 39.51 -7.08 -12.68
CA PRO A 548 38.24 -7.23 -13.39
C PRO A 548 37.75 -8.67 -13.33
N ALA A 549 36.45 -8.83 -13.09
CA ALA A 549 35.73 -10.09 -13.19
C ALA A 549 34.85 -10.11 -14.44
N ASN A 550 34.46 -11.30 -14.89
CA ASN A 550 33.70 -11.47 -16.12
C ASN A 550 32.22 -11.09 -16.02
N ASN A 551 31.75 -10.67 -14.86
CA ASN A 551 30.37 -10.26 -14.63
C ASN A 551 30.18 -8.74 -14.69
N GLY A 552 31.18 -7.98 -15.17
CA GLY A 552 31.13 -6.52 -15.27
C GLY A 552 31.52 -5.83 -13.97
N LYS A 553 31.91 -6.60 -12.94
CA LYS A 553 32.44 -6.07 -11.69
C LYS A 553 33.96 -5.99 -11.73
N VAL A 554 34.52 -5.03 -11.02
CA VAL A 554 35.94 -4.91 -10.74
C VAL A 554 36.11 -4.99 -9.22
N PHE A 555 36.90 -5.95 -8.76
CA PHE A 555 37.30 -6.02 -7.37
C PHE A 555 38.42 -5.02 -7.15
N VAL A 556 38.24 -4.10 -6.20
CA VAL A 556 39.14 -2.98 -5.96
C VAL A 556 39.74 -3.12 -4.57
N VAL A 557 41.06 -3.26 -4.53
CA VAL A 557 41.84 -3.29 -3.29
C VAL A 557 42.22 -1.87 -2.92
N THR A 558 42.16 -1.56 -1.64
CA THR A 558 42.58 -0.27 -1.09
C THR A 558 43.75 -0.43 -0.14
N HIS A 559 44.59 0.60 -0.07
CA HIS A 559 45.71 0.70 0.86
C HIS A 559 45.62 2.00 1.64
N LEU A 560 46.42 2.12 2.71
CA LEU A 560 46.48 3.30 3.56
C LEU A 560 47.85 3.97 3.43
N THR A 561 47.89 5.29 3.48
CA THR A 561 49.15 6.06 3.49
C THR A 561 49.55 6.52 4.89
N GLU A 562 48.62 7.00 5.72
CA GLU A 562 48.93 7.64 7.01
C GLU A 562 49.04 6.64 8.17
N CYS A 563 48.27 5.54 8.10
CA CYS A 563 48.22 4.50 9.14
C CYS A 563 48.64 3.12 8.58
N ALA A 564 49.56 3.12 7.62
CA ALA A 564 49.92 1.97 6.79
C ALA A 564 50.41 0.72 7.57
N ASP A 565 50.81 0.89 8.83
CA ASP A 565 51.33 -0.20 9.66
C ASP A 565 50.27 -0.81 10.58
N THR A 566 49.14 -0.11 10.81
CA THR A 566 48.13 -0.53 11.81
C THR A 566 46.69 -0.58 11.29
N GLY A 567 46.40 -0.02 10.12
CA GLY A 567 45.03 0.03 9.58
C GLY A 567 44.71 -1.08 8.59
N ILE A 568 43.43 -1.41 8.47
CA ILE A 568 42.89 -2.44 7.57
C ILE A 568 41.76 -1.76 6.77
N PRO A 569 42.00 -1.31 5.53
CA PRO A 569 40.99 -0.62 4.75
C PRO A 569 39.98 -1.57 4.08
N ASP A 570 38.82 -1.02 3.72
CA ASP A 570 37.77 -1.71 2.97
C ASP A 570 38.18 -1.98 1.53
N ALA A 571 38.04 -3.22 1.08
CA ALA A 571 37.99 -3.56 -0.34
C ALA A 571 36.58 -3.36 -0.91
N TYR A 572 36.52 -2.93 -2.16
CA TYR A 572 35.27 -2.58 -2.82
C TYR A 572 34.99 -3.44 -4.05
N LEU A 573 33.72 -3.60 -4.38
CA LEU A 573 33.25 -4.09 -5.66
C LEU A 573 32.68 -2.92 -6.45
N TYR A 574 33.34 -2.57 -7.54
CA TYR A 574 32.89 -1.56 -8.49
C TYR A 574 32.12 -2.22 -9.63
N ASP A 575 30.94 -1.72 -9.98
CA ASP A 575 30.18 -2.19 -11.14
C ASP A 575 30.38 -1.25 -12.33
N THR A 576 30.88 -1.76 -13.45
CA THR A 576 31.09 -0.96 -14.67
C THR A 576 29.79 -0.61 -15.41
N LEU A 577 28.66 -1.22 -15.06
CA LEU A 577 27.37 -1.01 -15.73
C LEU A 577 26.55 0.11 -15.09
N ASP A 578 26.51 0.18 -13.76
CA ASP A 578 25.78 1.22 -13.01
C ASP A 578 26.69 2.15 -12.20
N HIS A 579 28.00 1.92 -12.25
CA HIS A 579 29.04 2.68 -11.55
C HIS A 579 28.90 2.68 -10.02
N SER A 580 28.13 1.74 -9.46
CA SER A 580 28.01 1.58 -8.02
C SER A 580 29.30 1.04 -7.40
N LEU A 581 29.65 1.55 -6.23
CA LEU A 581 30.77 1.08 -5.42
C LEU A 581 30.23 0.52 -4.10
N ARG A 582 30.53 -0.74 -3.80
CA ARG A 582 30.04 -1.42 -2.59
C ARG A 582 31.19 -2.02 -1.80
N GLY A 583 31.28 -1.70 -0.50
CA GLY A 583 32.23 -2.35 0.41
C GLY A 583 31.96 -3.85 0.51
N THR A 584 33.03 -4.65 0.56
CA THR A 584 32.95 -6.13 0.55
C THR A 584 33.55 -6.76 1.80
N THR A 585 34.78 -6.39 2.13
CA THR A 585 35.61 -7.02 3.16
C THR A 585 36.81 -6.09 3.42
N GLU A 586 37.70 -6.44 4.35
CA GLU A 586 38.82 -5.60 4.76
C GLU A 586 40.13 -6.39 4.61
N PHE A 587 41.23 -5.74 4.19
CA PHE A 587 42.54 -6.38 4.08
C PHE A 587 43.68 -5.47 4.52
N TYR A 588 44.67 -6.05 5.20
CA TYR A 588 45.96 -5.43 5.45
C TYR A 588 46.87 -5.57 4.23
N ARG A 589 47.17 -4.45 3.57
CA ARG A 589 47.98 -4.36 2.36
C ARG A 589 47.60 -5.46 1.35
N GLY A 590 46.32 -5.54 0.99
CA GLY A 590 45.81 -6.64 0.17
C GLY A 590 46.58 -6.82 -1.15
N LEU A 591 46.75 -8.08 -1.56
CA LEU A 591 47.31 -8.46 -2.85
C LEU A 591 46.33 -9.35 -3.60
N ALA A 592 45.98 -9.01 -4.84
CA ALA A 592 44.94 -9.68 -5.59
C ALA A 592 45.37 -10.14 -6.99
N GLY A 593 44.75 -11.22 -7.46
CA GLY A 593 44.94 -11.79 -8.80
C GLY A 593 43.66 -12.40 -9.33
N GLY A 594 43.36 -12.17 -10.61
CA GLY A 594 42.16 -12.68 -11.28
C GLY A 594 42.49 -13.65 -12.39
N SER A 595 41.62 -14.64 -12.61
CA SER A 595 41.72 -15.52 -13.77
C SER A 595 41.51 -14.73 -15.05
N ALA A 596 42.20 -15.08 -16.14
CA ALA A 596 42.10 -14.32 -17.39
C ALA A 596 40.67 -14.32 -17.96
N ASP A 597 39.91 -15.37 -17.65
CA ASP A 597 38.51 -15.51 -18.00
C ASP A 597 37.52 -14.78 -17.07
N GLY A 598 38.06 -14.09 -16.05
CA GLY A 598 37.35 -13.29 -15.04
C GLY A 598 36.41 -14.06 -14.12
N SER A 599 36.42 -15.40 -14.13
CA SER A 599 35.49 -16.22 -13.35
C SER A 599 35.84 -16.32 -11.85
N ARG A 600 37.10 -16.00 -11.49
CA ARG A 600 37.57 -15.96 -10.11
C ARG A 600 38.51 -14.78 -9.89
N VAL A 601 38.39 -14.18 -8.70
CA VAL A 601 39.42 -13.30 -8.14
C VAL A 601 39.85 -13.88 -6.80
N TYR A 602 41.15 -13.88 -6.55
CA TYR A 602 41.78 -14.35 -5.32
C TYR A 602 42.48 -13.17 -4.67
N ILE A 603 42.37 -13.06 -3.35
CA ILE A 603 42.96 -11.97 -2.59
C ILE A 603 43.33 -12.43 -1.19
N GLY A 604 44.41 -11.89 -0.64
CA GLY A 604 44.81 -12.13 0.73
C GLY A 604 45.65 -10.99 1.28
N ASP A 605 45.86 -11.02 2.59
CA ASP A 605 46.69 -10.05 3.29
C ASP A 605 48.18 -10.20 2.93
N SER A 606 48.93 -9.09 3.03
CA SER A 606 50.38 -9.09 2.86
C SER A 606 51.12 -8.33 3.96
N GLY A 607 52.26 -8.86 4.41
CA GLY A 607 53.12 -8.21 5.40
C GLY A 607 52.65 -8.39 6.84
N LEU A 608 51.77 -9.37 7.13
CA LEU A 608 51.38 -9.70 8.50
C LEU A 608 52.20 -10.86 9.08
N PRO A 609 52.48 -10.86 10.39
CA PRO A 609 53.23 -11.94 11.05
C PRO A 609 52.43 -13.25 11.16
N HIS A 610 51.12 -13.20 10.93
CA HIS A 610 50.22 -14.34 10.93
C HIS A 610 49.52 -14.45 9.59
N ALA A 611 49.32 -15.69 9.16
CA ALA A 611 48.67 -16.01 7.90
C ALA A 611 47.14 -15.92 8.05
N PHE A 612 46.46 -15.42 7.01
CA PHE A 612 45.00 -15.28 6.97
C PHE A 612 44.40 -16.04 5.77
N PRO A 613 43.12 -16.42 5.83
CA PRO A 613 42.46 -17.10 4.73
C PRO A 613 42.52 -16.28 3.44
N VAL A 614 43.00 -16.88 2.35
CA VAL A 614 42.85 -16.26 1.02
C VAL A 614 41.37 -16.23 0.66
N LEU A 615 40.81 -15.06 0.34
CA LEU A 615 39.44 -14.92 -0.12
C LEU A 615 39.31 -15.16 -1.63
N ILE A 616 38.18 -15.72 -2.02
CA ILE A 616 37.85 -16.12 -3.38
C ILE A 616 36.51 -15.45 -3.76
N PHE A 617 36.55 -14.57 -4.74
CA PHE A 617 35.36 -14.02 -5.37
C PHE A 617 34.91 -14.90 -6.55
N ASP A 618 33.65 -15.31 -6.54
CA ASP A 618 32.99 -16.06 -7.59
C ASP A 618 32.12 -15.12 -8.44
N ALA A 619 32.52 -14.89 -9.69
CA ALA A 619 31.78 -13.99 -10.59
C ALA A 619 30.43 -14.55 -11.06
N LEU A 620 30.24 -15.87 -11.03
CA LEU A 620 28.96 -16.51 -11.41
C LEU A 620 27.88 -16.21 -10.37
N ASN A 621 28.25 -16.36 -9.09
CA ASN A 621 27.33 -16.23 -7.96
C ASN A 621 27.39 -14.85 -7.29
N ASN A 622 28.37 -14.01 -7.66
CA ASN A 622 28.66 -12.72 -7.03
C ASN A 622 28.90 -12.84 -5.51
N THR A 623 29.65 -13.87 -5.11
CA THR A 623 29.91 -14.20 -3.70
C THR A 623 31.40 -14.17 -3.39
N VAL A 624 31.76 -13.71 -2.19
CA VAL A 624 33.12 -13.83 -1.63
C VAL A 624 33.11 -14.94 -0.58
N SER A 625 34.08 -15.84 -0.63
CA SER A 625 34.27 -16.93 0.35
C SER A 625 35.72 -17.04 0.78
N GLY A 626 35.98 -17.34 2.05
CA GLY A 626 37.33 -17.65 2.54
C GLY A 626 37.76 -19.07 2.16
N SER A 627 39.05 -19.23 1.86
CA SER A 627 39.65 -20.54 1.63
C SER A 627 40.04 -21.23 2.94
N ALA A 628 40.40 -22.51 2.84
CA ALA A 628 40.97 -23.28 3.96
C ALA A 628 42.49 -23.07 4.10
N VAL A 629 43.10 -22.22 3.27
CA VAL A 629 44.53 -21.98 3.23
C VAL A 629 44.82 -20.59 3.77
N ASP A 630 45.54 -20.58 4.89
CA ASP A 630 46.01 -19.34 5.50
C ASP A 630 47.41 -19.00 4.96
N LEU A 631 47.56 -17.83 4.34
CA LEU A 631 48.84 -17.36 3.80
C LEU A 631 49.04 -15.86 4.05
N ASP A 632 50.31 -15.47 4.18
CA ASP A 632 50.78 -14.09 3.98
C ASP A 632 51.25 -13.98 2.52
N LEU A 633 50.51 -13.26 1.68
CA LEU A 633 50.73 -13.23 0.23
C LEU A 633 51.85 -12.26 -0.14
N THR A 634 52.82 -12.75 -0.90
CA THR A 634 53.90 -11.91 -1.45
C THR A 634 53.84 -11.77 -2.97
N ALA A 635 53.15 -12.70 -3.64
CA ALA A 635 52.93 -12.72 -5.07
C ALA A 635 51.72 -13.61 -5.40
N ILE A 636 50.98 -13.24 -6.43
CA ILE A 636 49.84 -14.02 -6.95
C ILE A 636 49.77 -13.91 -8.48
N THR A 637 49.60 -15.05 -9.14
CA THR A 637 49.20 -15.11 -10.54
C THR A 637 48.20 -16.25 -10.73
N VAL A 638 47.19 -16.04 -11.58
CA VAL A 638 46.08 -16.98 -11.76
C VAL A 638 46.01 -17.33 -13.24
N SER A 639 45.87 -18.62 -13.53
CA SER A 639 45.73 -19.09 -14.91
C SER A 639 44.38 -18.70 -15.52
N GLY A 640 44.23 -18.93 -16.82
CA GLY A 640 43.04 -18.55 -17.58
C GLY A 640 41.70 -18.86 -16.93
N ASP A 641 41.52 -20.11 -16.52
CA ASP A 641 40.31 -20.66 -15.92
C ASP A 641 40.43 -20.89 -14.40
N ALA A 642 41.45 -20.31 -13.76
CA ALA A 642 41.84 -20.56 -12.38
C ALA A 642 42.07 -22.03 -12.01
N SER A 643 42.25 -22.94 -12.97
CA SER A 643 42.64 -24.32 -12.67
C SER A 643 44.05 -24.41 -12.08
N ARG A 644 44.86 -23.36 -12.22
CA ARG A 644 46.14 -23.16 -11.55
C ARG A 644 46.18 -21.76 -10.92
N VAL A 645 46.35 -21.72 -9.60
CA VAL A 645 46.55 -20.49 -8.82
C VAL A 645 47.96 -20.56 -8.23
N ILE A 646 48.86 -19.68 -8.64
CA ILE A 646 50.25 -19.71 -8.22
C ILE A 646 50.49 -18.60 -7.20
N LEU A 647 50.84 -19.00 -5.98
CA LEU A 647 51.08 -18.09 -4.86
C LEU A 647 52.57 -18.08 -4.49
N GLN A 648 53.04 -16.93 -4.00
CA GLN A 648 54.42 -16.71 -3.55
C GLN A 648 55.47 -17.07 -4.63
N ASN A 649 55.12 -16.87 -5.91
CA ASN A 649 55.94 -17.22 -7.09
C ASN A 649 56.38 -18.70 -7.14
N ARG A 650 55.68 -19.61 -6.46
CA ARG A 650 56.17 -20.99 -6.29
C ARG A 650 55.07 -22.04 -6.18
N PHE A 651 54.14 -21.84 -5.26
CA PHE A 651 53.20 -22.88 -4.87
C PHE A 651 52.00 -22.87 -5.80
N VAL A 652 51.74 -23.99 -6.47
CA VAL A 652 50.68 -24.09 -7.47
C VAL A 652 49.50 -24.83 -6.86
N TYR A 653 48.38 -24.13 -6.75
CA TYR A 653 47.14 -24.64 -6.21
C TYR A 653 46.10 -24.85 -7.32
N ASN A 654 45.10 -25.68 -7.05
CA ASN A 654 43.89 -25.75 -7.88
C ASN A 654 42.95 -24.57 -7.56
N ARG A 655 41.81 -24.52 -8.26
CA ARG A 655 40.78 -23.48 -8.10
C ARG A 655 40.24 -23.34 -6.67
N ALA A 656 40.24 -24.42 -5.88
CA ALA A 656 39.80 -24.46 -4.49
C ALA A 656 40.95 -24.23 -3.49
N LEU A 657 42.12 -23.80 -3.96
CA LEU A 657 43.34 -23.63 -3.19
C LEU A 657 43.84 -24.91 -2.50
N THR A 658 43.68 -26.07 -3.13
CA THR A 658 44.43 -27.30 -2.75
C THR A 658 45.77 -27.32 -3.47
N LEU A 659 46.87 -27.54 -2.75
CA LEU A 659 48.21 -27.59 -3.34
C LEU A 659 48.31 -28.77 -4.32
N THR A 660 48.74 -28.50 -5.55
CA THR A 660 48.87 -29.48 -6.63
C THR A 660 50.31 -29.77 -7.02
N GLY A 661 51.24 -28.85 -6.72
CA GLY A 661 52.64 -28.97 -7.07
C GLY A 661 53.38 -27.66 -6.87
N ASN A 662 54.62 -27.61 -7.30
CA ASN A 662 55.54 -26.51 -7.07
C ASN A 662 56.24 -26.10 -8.38
N LEU A 663 56.63 -24.84 -8.45
CA LEU A 663 57.66 -24.33 -9.36
C LEU A 663 58.97 -24.11 -8.57
N PRO A 664 60.11 -23.97 -9.25
CA PRO A 664 61.35 -23.58 -8.57
C PRO A 664 61.24 -22.18 -7.94
N PRO A 665 61.86 -21.94 -6.77
CA PRO A 665 61.84 -20.64 -6.10
C PRO A 665 62.85 -19.67 -6.75
N SER A 666 62.68 -19.39 -8.03
CA SER A 666 63.59 -18.56 -8.82
C SER A 666 62.78 -17.57 -9.65
N GLY A 667 62.90 -16.27 -9.39
CA GLY A 667 62.33 -15.24 -10.25
C GLY A 667 60.82 -14.96 -10.06
N VAL A 668 60.24 -14.29 -11.06
CA VAL A 668 58.84 -13.85 -11.09
C VAL A 668 58.03 -14.76 -12.01
N VAL A 669 56.85 -15.18 -11.56
CA VAL A 669 56.02 -16.16 -12.28
C VAL A 669 54.79 -15.51 -12.91
N LEU A 670 54.45 -15.91 -14.13
CA LEU A 670 53.18 -15.67 -14.80
C LEU A 670 52.53 -17.01 -15.15
N ALA A 671 51.28 -17.22 -14.74
CA ALA A 671 50.48 -18.34 -15.20
C ALA A 671 49.93 -18.05 -16.61
N SER A 672 49.94 -19.05 -17.50
CA SER A 672 49.41 -18.90 -18.84
C SER A 672 47.88 -18.75 -18.84
N ARG A 673 47.35 -18.04 -19.83
CA ARG A 673 45.92 -17.86 -20.10
C ARG A 673 45.26 -19.15 -20.62
N ASP A 674 46.02 -20.06 -21.23
CA ASP A 674 45.56 -21.40 -21.62
C ASP A 674 45.59 -22.42 -20.46
N SER A 675 46.06 -22.00 -19.28
CA SER A 675 46.23 -22.83 -18.07
C SER A 675 47.16 -24.03 -18.18
N SER A 676 47.93 -24.14 -19.27
CA SER A 676 48.82 -25.27 -19.53
C SER A 676 50.27 -25.02 -19.12
N ARG A 677 50.67 -23.75 -18.99
CA ARG A 677 52.07 -23.33 -18.80
C ARG A 677 52.24 -22.35 -17.64
N ALA A 678 53.47 -22.27 -17.13
CA ALA A 678 53.93 -21.16 -16.31
C ALA A 678 55.22 -20.60 -16.92
N PHE A 679 55.32 -19.27 -16.97
CA PHE A 679 56.49 -18.53 -17.43
C PHE A 679 57.21 -17.97 -16.22
N ILE A 680 58.52 -18.20 -16.14
CA ILE A 680 59.35 -17.71 -15.05
C ILE A 680 60.46 -16.84 -15.63
N TYR A 681 60.42 -15.53 -15.35
CA TYR A 681 61.56 -14.67 -15.64
C TYR A 681 62.58 -14.80 -14.52
N VAL A 682 63.77 -15.28 -14.88
CA VAL A 682 64.89 -15.40 -13.95
C VAL A 682 66.01 -14.48 -14.39
N GLU A 683 66.52 -13.70 -13.45
CA GLU A 683 67.70 -12.88 -13.60
C GLU A 683 68.63 -13.18 -12.43
N ASP A 684 69.70 -13.92 -12.70
CA ASP A 684 70.66 -14.37 -11.71
C ASP A 684 72.10 -14.28 -12.26
N THR A 685 73.07 -14.88 -11.56
CA THR A 685 74.47 -14.89 -11.99
C THR A 685 74.70 -15.66 -13.30
N GLY A 686 73.75 -16.51 -13.71
CA GLY A 686 73.72 -17.19 -15.00
C GLY A 686 73.14 -16.34 -16.15
N GLY A 687 72.69 -15.12 -15.85
CA GLY A 687 72.09 -14.19 -16.79
C GLY A 687 70.56 -14.24 -16.77
N GLN A 688 69.97 -13.46 -17.67
CA GLN A 688 68.53 -13.31 -17.80
C GLN A 688 67.94 -14.35 -18.77
N ARG A 689 66.82 -14.96 -18.38
CA ARG A 689 66.12 -15.98 -19.18
C ARG A 689 64.64 -16.03 -18.85
N LEU A 690 63.88 -16.63 -19.76
CA LEU A 690 62.50 -17.06 -19.52
C LEU A 690 62.45 -18.59 -19.51
N ASP A 691 62.12 -19.17 -18.36
CA ASP A 691 61.92 -20.61 -18.23
C ASP A 691 60.41 -20.94 -18.37
N VAL A 692 60.07 -21.91 -19.22
CA VAL A 692 58.69 -22.31 -19.52
C VAL A 692 58.41 -23.67 -18.90
N TYR A 693 57.40 -23.78 -18.03
CA TYR A 693 57.04 -25.01 -17.33
C TYR A 693 55.69 -25.54 -17.79
N ASN A 694 55.52 -26.87 -17.83
CA ASN A 694 54.26 -27.54 -18.16
C ASN A 694 53.46 -27.85 -16.91
N LEU A 695 52.36 -27.11 -16.70
CA LEU A 695 51.45 -27.27 -15.56
C LEU A 695 50.50 -28.47 -15.68
N ASN A 696 50.49 -29.16 -16.82
CA ASN A 696 49.73 -30.39 -17.06
C ASN A 696 50.62 -31.64 -17.08
N GLY A 697 51.94 -31.47 -16.95
CA GLY A 697 52.90 -32.57 -16.93
C GLY A 697 52.90 -33.31 -15.59
N PRO A 698 53.35 -34.58 -15.58
CA PRO A 698 53.52 -35.32 -14.33
C PRO A 698 54.58 -34.64 -13.45
N LEU A 699 54.30 -34.54 -12.15
CA LEU A 699 55.23 -33.96 -11.20
C LEU A 699 56.55 -34.73 -11.15
N GLN A 700 57.64 -34.00 -11.10
CA GLN A 700 59.00 -34.50 -10.92
C GLN A 700 59.37 -34.57 -9.42
N SER A 701 60.60 -34.99 -9.13
CA SER A 701 61.16 -35.00 -7.77
C SER A 701 60.97 -33.63 -7.08
N GLY A 702 60.57 -33.64 -5.81
CA GLY A 702 60.22 -32.42 -5.07
C GLY A 702 58.84 -31.85 -5.40
N ALA A 703 57.97 -32.64 -6.06
CA ALA A 703 56.65 -32.22 -6.53
C ALA A 703 56.72 -31.00 -7.49
N LEU A 704 57.78 -30.93 -8.30
CA LEU A 704 58.00 -29.84 -9.26
C LEU A 704 57.28 -30.13 -10.58
N TYR A 705 56.65 -29.12 -11.16
CA TYR A 705 56.19 -29.21 -12.54
C TYR A 705 57.40 -29.28 -13.50
N PRO A 706 57.31 -30.06 -14.60
CA PRO A 706 58.42 -30.22 -15.53
C PRO A 706 58.72 -28.96 -16.33
N LEU A 707 60.01 -28.60 -16.44
CA LEU A 707 60.50 -27.60 -17.38
C LEU A 707 60.31 -28.11 -18.82
N LEU A 708 59.71 -27.29 -19.68
CA LEU A 708 59.60 -27.53 -21.13
C LEU A 708 60.90 -27.09 -21.83
N HIS A 709 61.23 -25.80 -21.73
CA HIS A 709 62.42 -25.22 -22.34
C HIS A 709 62.78 -23.89 -21.67
N THR A 710 64.00 -23.43 -21.96
CA THR A 710 64.57 -22.17 -21.48
C THR A 710 64.91 -21.28 -22.66
N ILE A 711 64.51 -20.02 -22.59
CA ILE A 711 64.78 -19.00 -23.59
C ILE A 711 65.78 -18.00 -23.01
N ALA A 712 67.02 -18.01 -23.52
CA ALA A 712 68.03 -17.03 -23.12
C ALA A 712 67.68 -15.65 -23.67
N LEU A 713 67.73 -14.62 -22.83
CA LEU A 713 67.35 -13.26 -23.22
C LEU A 713 68.60 -12.40 -23.46
N PRO A 714 68.75 -11.74 -24.62
CA PRO A 714 69.88 -10.85 -24.92
C PRO A 714 69.99 -9.66 -23.96
N ASP A 715 68.85 -9.14 -23.50
CA ASP A 715 68.75 -7.95 -22.68
C ASP A 715 68.07 -8.24 -21.35
N SER A 716 68.58 -7.67 -20.26
CA SER A 716 67.86 -7.57 -18.98
C SER A 716 66.71 -6.57 -19.10
N ALA A 717 65.60 -6.87 -18.41
CA ALA A 717 64.49 -5.95 -18.25
C ALA A 717 64.81 -4.79 -17.28
N ASN A 718 65.78 -5.00 -16.38
CA ASN A 718 66.14 -4.09 -15.31
C ASN A 718 67.40 -3.24 -15.62
N THR A 719 67.59 -2.17 -14.86
CA THR A 719 68.74 -1.28 -14.97
C THR A 719 69.93 -1.79 -14.15
N GLY A 720 70.99 -2.25 -14.83
CA GLY A 720 72.23 -2.66 -14.19
C GLY A 720 72.08 -3.88 -13.25
N SER A 721 73.08 -4.09 -12.38
CA SER A 721 73.16 -5.26 -11.48
C SER A 721 72.82 -4.94 -10.01
N GLY A 722 72.15 -3.82 -9.76
CA GLY A 722 71.77 -3.37 -8.42
C GLY A 722 70.41 -3.91 -7.97
N PRO A 723 69.97 -3.64 -6.72
CA PRO A 723 68.62 -3.96 -6.31
C PRO A 723 67.61 -3.16 -7.15
N HIS A 724 66.68 -3.87 -7.78
CA HIS A 724 65.64 -3.31 -8.63
C HIS A 724 64.26 -3.83 -8.19
N PRO A 725 63.17 -3.11 -8.51
CA PRO A 725 61.82 -3.63 -8.32
C PRO A 725 61.61 -4.97 -9.03
N PRO A 726 60.67 -5.82 -8.56
CA PRO A 726 60.28 -7.02 -9.30
C PRO A 726 59.78 -6.65 -10.70
N VAL A 727 60.09 -7.47 -11.69
CA VAL A 727 59.50 -7.31 -13.02
C VAL A 727 58.00 -7.57 -12.98
N THR A 728 57.26 -6.96 -13.89
CA THR A 728 55.85 -7.27 -14.14
C THR A 728 55.72 -7.96 -15.50
N MET A 729 54.80 -8.92 -15.61
CA MET A 729 54.64 -9.71 -16.83
C MET A 729 53.17 -9.82 -17.24
N THR A 730 52.93 -9.90 -18.55
CA THR A 730 51.65 -10.31 -19.14
C THR A 730 51.92 -11.08 -20.44
N SER A 731 50.96 -11.83 -20.95
CA SER A 731 51.10 -12.60 -22.19
C SER A 731 50.10 -12.15 -23.25
N SER A 732 50.44 -12.43 -24.52
CA SER A 732 49.48 -12.42 -25.61
C SER A 732 48.34 -13.43 -25.34
N PRO A 733 47.13 -13.25 -25.90
CA PRO A 733 46.02 -14.11 -25.52
C PRO A 733 46.10 -15.56 -26.05
N ASP A 734 47.06 -15.85 -26.93
CA ASP A 734 47.47 -17.20 -27.34
C ASP A 734 48.62 -17.78 -26.48
N ASP A 735 49.19 -16.98 -25.57
CA ASP A 735 50.37 -17.27 -24.74
C ASP A 735 51.68 -17.56 -25.52
N ASP A 736 51.73 -17.24 -26.81
CA ASP A 736 52.90 -17.47 -27.66
C ASP A 736 53.93 -16.33 -27.55
N THR A 737 53.58 -15.24 -26.87
CA THR A 737 54.48 -14.14 -26.53
C THR A 737 54.26 -13.68 -25.09
N VAL A 738 55.36 -13.50 -24.36
CA VAL A 738 55.39 -12.93 -23.01
C VAL A 738 56.02 -11.54 -23.06
N PHE A 739 55.34 -10.58 -22.45
CA PHE A 739 55.82 -9.22 -22.25
C PHE A 739 56.35 -9.07 -20.83
N ILE A 740 57.61 -8.64 -20.70
CA ILE A 740 58.32 -8.54 -19.42
C ILE A 740 58.81 -7.11 -19.25
N SER A 741 58.33 -6.40 -18.24
CA SER A 741 58.82 -5.04 -17.93
C SER A 741 59.55 -5.01 -16.61
N GLY A 742 60.80 -4.55 -16.64
CA GLY A 742 61.53 -4.09 -15.46
C GLY A 742 61.48 -2.58 -15.34
N ASP A 743 62.47 -2.01 -14.67
CA ASP A 743 62.66 -0.56 -14.51
C ASP A 743 63.47 0.10 -15.64
N GLY A 744 63.98 -0.68 -16.59
CA GLY A 744 64.77 -0.19 -17.72
C GLY A 744 64.16 -0.44 -19.10
N LYS A 745 63.61 -1.65 -19.31
CA LYS A 745 63.12 -2.11 -20.62
C LYS A 745 61.81 -2.88 -20.51
N LEU A 746 61.06 -2.83 -21.61
CA LEU A 746 59.97 -3.75 -21.91
C LEU A 746 60.48 -4.75 -22.95
N LEU A 747 60.55 -6.02 -22.56
CA LEU A 747 60.96 -7.12 -23.43
C LEU A 747 59.71 -7.78 -24.03
N VAL A 748 59.76 -8.03 -25.33
CA VAL A 748 58.80 -8.82 -26.09
C VAL A 748 59.48 -10.15 -26.37
N VAL A 749 58.98 -11.24 -25.80
CA VAL A 749 59.65 -12.55 -25.81
C VAL A 749 58.73 -13.59 -26.43
N PRO A 750 59.03 -14.09 -27.64
CA PRO A 750 58.35 -15.26 -28.19
C PRO A 750 58.59 -16.47 -27.27
N ALA A 751 57.52 -17.17 -26.88
CA ALA A 751 57.53 -18.17 -25.81
C ALA A 751 57.22 -19.60 -26.27
N GLU A 752 57.05 -19.82 -27.58
CA GLU A 752 56.97 -21.15 -28.19
C GLU A 752 58.30 -21.91 -28.21
#